data_AF-A0A4S4MLZ6-F1
#
_entry.id   AF-A0A4S4MLZ6-F1
#
_cell.length_a   1.000
_cell.length_b   1.000
_cell.length_c   1.000
_cell.angle_alpha   90.00
_cell.angle_beta   90.00
_cell.angle_gamma   90.00
#
_symmetry.space_group_name_H-M   'P 1'
#
loop_
_entity.id
_entity.type
_entity.pdbx_description
1 polymer ?
#
loop_
_entity_poly.entity_id
_entity_poly.type
_entity_poly.pdbx_seq_one_letter_code
_entity_poly.pdbx_strand_id
1 'polypeptide(L)'
;MSNSPNQSQQSAPKQKPVKYRNTPRKKDSTRQAELVDTHFAERRYPQMDSLPSHIPEVTVSYFLEHATPQLKKREVERVIRDVQPCIIKSGRLSEFPQDPRHMTGDEDTVFKGMERLSNVVLEAAIPIMGEPTARSYCRPRNTEKSEAQNGGFKSDGNQFLVDPLGLGASPGAFYIVDSVTNHEYKKSDEPSEVNQNRRQMLGNAAHIMFADPARRFRFAVTIENTSMRLWFLSRTVCFVTKPFNFITEPMHYVRFLLATSFGSKEALGWDPTVSRVMTNDGKVVYEYLVEGKTYRTVGDAALFSHQAYRLLGRAIRVWRVKEVGPDGELFGDEHVLKDYWLPEYCQTEGEIQTEIFKDAAKARPEDTEMTFKNYFMTILQDTVLPLSNLPPIPPTTCGQLHLIVSETKVPTGSHVPGSTNMQPTGGNIVSTPAPERGDYPSYVAGGVPVTIRYEPRKHCRLVFKEVGTPLHKIPNHTNLFLCLVDALKGLKVLHDARRIHRDISTGNLLWCKTGPSEYFCKISDLEYVRRYLVEMKDGEPQHAHKTGTPSFMAVEVQYGDRVFDHIEDEDDGDKDSEDEDPTLPPVDFEVDDGGNSSVDEDGDNPNDAASGATVVALPFLHNYLHDIEGVWWIAIWILLYTLPLAVASSTIDTTTYLPQEIVADKLFPDSLQGSAQRKTFLTDSKAITQHMDLLSRHYKPLMVLMAKARTRLVKMYKQIEDPAWPDRILKHDAFLSIYADLIAIFGRAARAAKEKNAVFISDHRRKLKAKEELEKQKQKAVESKKKMTDKRKAKATAEDAEDGVELDDSVQADASRGSSPPVTRASKRKRSDAAIESDNFAGSSSKRSKTQGPSHASAPTRMMTRSSNGKAKRTSTREKRLSPRH
;
A
#
# COMPACT_ATOMS: atom_id res chain seq x y z
N MET A 1 -7.50 13.22 -65.58
CA MET A 1 -6.14 12.96 -65.05
C MET A 1 -5.57 14.27 -64.53
N SER A 2 -4.78 14.23 -63.45
CA SER A 2 -3.69 15.16 -63.05
C SER A 2 -3.88 16.70 -63.04
N ASN A 3 -3.42 17.29 -61.93
CA ASN A 3 -3.01 18.70 -61.70
C ASN A 3 -4.16 19.72 -61.47
N SER A 4 -4.03 20.73 -60.59
CA SER A 4 -2.85 21.31 -59.90
C SER A 4 -3.11 21.53 -58.38
N PRO A 5 -2.29 22.29 -57.62
CA PRO A 5 -0.96 21.90 -57.11
C PRO A 5 -0.82 21.95 -55.57
N ASN A 6 0.30 21.45 -55.04
CA ASN A 6 0.63 21.48 -53.60
C ASN A 6 1.00 22.88 -53.07
N GLN A 7 0.56 23.19 -51.85
CA GLN A 7 1.37 23.93 -50.86
C GLN A 7 1.25 23.26 -49.49
N SER A 8 2.40 22.99 -48.85
CA SER A 8 2.49 22.24 -47.60
C SER A 8 2.61 23.16 -46.38
N GLN A 9 1.60 23.21 -45.52
CA GLN A 9 1.74 23.76 -44.16
C GLN A 9 2.18 22.66 -43.20
N GLN A 10 3.37 22.80 -42.61
CA GLN A 10 3.84 21.92 -41.55
C GLN A 10 3.12 22.25 -40.23
N SER A 11 2.34 21.32 -39.70
CA SER A 11 1.71 21.48 -38.38
C SER A 11 2.75 21.34 -37.26
N ALA A 12 2.90 22.35 -36.42
CA ALA A 12 3.82 22.34 -35.28
C ALA A 12 3.54 21.16 -34.32
N PRO A 13 4.58 20.54 -33.73
CA PRO A 13 4.42 19.36 -32.88
C PRO A 13 3.69 19.70 -31.57
N LYS A 14 2.51 19.11 -31.38
CA LYS A 14 1.74 19.22 -30.13
C LYS A 14 2.51 18.55 -28.98
N GLN A 15 3.15 19.36 -28.14
CA GLN A 15 3.80 18.89 -26.92
C GLN A 15 2.79 18.19 -26.01
N LYS A 16 3.14 16.99 -25.52
CA LYS A 16 2.31 16.24 -24.57
C LYS A 16 2.46 16.86 -23.18
N PRO A 17 1.39 16.94 -22.36
CA PRO A 17 1.49 17.43 -20.99
C PRO A 17 2.41 16.53 -20.16
N VAL A 18 3.47 17.12 -19.60
CA VAL A 18 4.48 16.41 -18.79
C VAL A 18 3.95 16.18 -17.38
N LYS A 19 4.16 14.97 -16.85
CA LYS A 19 3.79 14.63 -15.46
C LYS A 19 4.89 15.06 -14.51
N TYR A 20 4.53 15.85 -13.49
CA TYR A 20 5.40 16.13 -12.35
C TYR A 20 5.84 14.83 -11.64
N ARG A 21 7.05 14.81 -11.09
CA ARG A 21 7.61 13.68 -10.32
C ARG A 21 7.95 14.13 -8.89
N ASN A 22 7.66 13.26 -7.93
CA ASN A 22 8.01 13.40 -6.51
C ASN A 22 8.48 12.02 -6.03
N THR A 23 9.78 11.76 -6.17
CA THR A 23 10.46 10.45 -5.96
C THR A 23 10.00 9.38 -6.97
N PRO A 24 10.88 8.46 -7.44
CA PRO A 24 10.43 7.14 -7.85
C PRO A 24 10.11 6.33 -6.59
N ARG A 25 8.92 6.59 -6.01
CA ARG A 25 8.27 5.59 -5.16
C ARG A 25 7.98 4.36 -6.05
N LYS A 26 7.80 3.16 -5.49
CA LYS A 26 7.37 1.93 -6.22
C LYS A 26 6.04 2.20 -6.98
N LYS A 27 6.14 2.78 -8.20
CA LYS A 27 5.08 3.47 -8.96
C LYS A 27 3.97 4.12 -8.10
N ASP A 28 4.28 5.23 -7.44
CA ASP A 28 3.27 6.29 -7.39
C ASP A 28 3.28 6.95 -8.77
N SER A 29 2.38 6.53 -9.66
CA SER A 29 2.10 7.38 -10.81
C SER A 29 1.51 8.68 -10.28
N THR A 30 1.89 9.84 -10.80
CA THR A 30 1.31 11.11 -10.32
C THR A 30 -0.14 11.35 -10.73
N ARG A 31 -0.79 10.35 -11.36
CA ARG A 31 -2.26 10.22 -11.40
C ARG A 31 -2.84 9.67 -10.09
N GLN A 32 -2.06 9.02 -9.22
CA GLN A 32 -2.57 8.32 -8.02
C GLN A 32 -2.81 9.24 -6.81
N ALA A 33 -2.09 10.36 -6.69
CA ALA A 33 -2.47 11.42 -5.76
C ALA A 33 -3.73 12.18 -6.22
N GLU A 34 -3.98 12.26 -7.54
CA GLU A 34 -5.21 12.82 -8.13
C GLU A 34 -6.35 11.77 -8.20
N LEU A 35 -6.10 10.48 -7.94
CA LEU A 35 -7.10 9.40 -7.98
C LEU A 35 -8.06 9.38 -6.78
N VAL A 36 -7.92 10.32 -5.85
CA VAL A 36 -9.05 10.64 -4.96
C VAL A 36 -10.22 11.18 -5.78
N ASP A 37 -9.98 12.00 -6.82
CA ASP A 37 -11.01 12.68 -7.62
C ASP A 37 -11.28 12.10 -9.02
N THR A 38 -10.36 11.34 -9.64
CA THR A 38 -10.57 10.93 -11.05
C THR A 38 -11.59 9.78 -11.25
N HIS A 39 -12.40 9.91 -12.30
CA HIS A 39 -13.61 9.11 -12.53
C HIS A 39 -13.37 7.60 -12.75
N PHE A 40 -14.38 6.80 -12.37
CA PHE A 40 -14.31 5.35 -12.21
C PHE A 40 -13.91 4.54 -13.46
N ALA A 41 -14.19 5.03 -14.66
CA ALA A 41 -13.94 4.28 -15.90
C ALA A 41 -12.44 3.96 -16.13
N GLU A 42 -11.53 4.85 -15.72
CA GLU A 42 -10.08 4.59 -15.83
C GLU A 42 -9.57 3.56 -14.79
N ARG A 43 -10.36 3.26 -13.73
CA ARG A 43 -9.89 2.45 -12.58
C ARG A 43 -9.88 0.93 -12.84
N ARG A 44 -10.70 0.42 -13.77
CA ARG A 44 -10.85 -1.03 -14.04
C ARG A 44 -9.69 -1.67 -14.81
N TYR A 45 -8.94 -0.90 -15.60
CA TYR A 45 -7.97 -1.45 -16.56
C TYR A 45 -6.70 -2.08 -15.94
N PRO A 46 -6.02 -1.47 -14.94
CA PRO A 46 -4.70 -1.96 -14.49
C PRO A 46 -4.69 -3.30 -13.73
N GLN A 47 -5.85 -3.93 -13.50
CA GLN A 47 -5.95 -5.13 -12.66
C GLN A 47 -5.53 -6.41 -13.40
N MET A 48 -5.84 -6.53 -14.70
CA MET A 48 -5.33 -7.64 -15.50
C MET A 48 -3.80 -7.58 -15.63
N ASP A 49 -3.25 -6.37 -15.76
CA ASP A 49 -1.79 -6.12 -15.80
C ASP A 49 -1.07 -6.47 -14.48
N SER A 50 -1.82 -6.71 -13.40
CA SER A 50 -1.30 -7.08 -12.07
C SER A 50 -1.36 -8.60 -11.78
N LEU A 51 -1.97 -9.37 -12.68
CA LEU A 51 -2.09 -10.83 -12.60
C LEU A 51 -1.16 -11.51 -13.62
N PRO A 52 -0.80 -12.79 -13.41
CA PRO A 52 -0.18 -13.58 -14.46
C PRO A 52 -1.11 -13.71 -15.68
N SER A 53 -0.54 -13.79 -16.89
CA SER A 53 -1.32 -13.93 -18.13
C SER A 53 -2.15 -15.23 -18.18
N HIS A 54 -1.75 -16.23 -17.40
CA HIS A 54 -2.42 -17.51 -17.21
C HIS A 54 -2.71 -17.74 -15.72
N ILE A 55 -3.88 -18.31 -15.41
CA ILE A 55 -4.25 -18.75 -14.06
C ILE A 55 -4.65 -20.23 -14.06
N PRO A 56 -4.62 -20.94 -12.93
CA PRO A 56 -4.92 -22.37 -12.86
C PRO A 56 -6.40 -22.64 -13.15
N GLU A 57 -6.67 -23.61 -14.02
CA GLU A 57 -8.00 -24.06 -14.42
C GLU A 57 -8.27 -25.48 -13.88
N VAL A 58 -9.11 -25.55 -12.85
CA VAL A 58 -9.41 -26.78 -12.09
C VAL A 58 -10.74 -27.42 -12.50
N THR A 59 -10.98 -28.68 -12.13
CA THR A 59 -12.32 -29.27 -12.32
C THR A 59 -13.33 -28.64 -11.36
N VAL A 60 -14.62 -28.65 -11.72
CA VAL A 60 -15.69 -28.14 -10.85
C VAL A 60 -15.73 -28.91 -9.53
N SER A 61 -15.51 -30.24 -9.57
CA SER A 61 -15.40 -31.08 -8.37
C SER A 61 -14.27 -30.63 -7.44
N TYR A 62 -13.06 -30.42 -7.97
CA TYR A 62 -11.91 -29.93 -7.18
C TYR A 62 -12.21 -28.59 -6.50
N PHE A 63 -12.89 -27.67 -7.19
CA PHE A 63 -13.29 -26.38 -6.63
C PHE A 63 -14.30 -26.53 -5.49
N LEU A 64 -15.30 -27.39 -5.64
CA LEU A 64 -16.30 -27.64 -4.59
C LEU A 64 -15.73 -28.43 -3.40
N GLU A 65 -14.72 -29.27 -3.62
CA GLU A 65 -14.08 -30.09 -2.59
C GLU A 65 -13.03 -29.32 -1.77
N HIS A 66 -12.31 -28.38 -2.40
CA HIS A 66 -11.17 -27.71 -1.75
C HIS A 66 -11.31 -26.19 -1.58
N ALA A 67 -12.15 -25.51 -2.37
CA ALA A 67 -12.26 -24.04 -2.34
C ALA A 67 -13.50 -23.52 -1.60
N THR A 68 -14.64 -24.21 -1.67
CA THR A 68 -15.89 -23.76 -1.02
C THR A 68 -16.04 -24.27 0.42
N PRO A 69 -16.84 -23.60 1.27
CA PRO A 69 -17.14 -24.07 2.63
C PRO A 69 -17.70 -25.50 2.65
N GLN A 70 -17.15 -26.35 3.53
CA GLN A 70 -17.51 -27.76 3.59
C GLN A 70 -18.76 -27.99 4.45
N LEU A 71 -19.87 -28.30 3.77
CA LEU A 71 -21.18 -28.57 4.37
C LEU A 71 -21.38 -30.07 4.62
N LYS A 72 -22.35 -30.45 5.48
CA LYS A 72 -22.66 -31.86 5.72
C LYS A 72 -23.25 -32.48 4.45
N LYS A 73 -22.52 -33.40 3.82
CA LYS A 73 -22.89 -34.06 2.56
C LYS A 73 -24.35 -34.54 2.51
N ARG A 74 -24.84 -35.18 3.59
CA ARG A 74 -26.24 -35.67 3.69
C ARG A 74 -27.29 -34.56 3.62
N GLU A 75 -27.00 -33.36 4.11
CA GLU A 75 -27.92 -32.21 4.06
C GLU A 75 -27.95 -31.64 2.63
N VAL A 76 -26.78 -31.45 2.00
CA VAL A 76 -26.65 -30.99 0.61
C VAL A 76 -27.33 -31.97 -0.36
N GLU A 77 -27.13 -33.28 -0.20
CA GLU A 77 -27.77 -34.31 -1.03
C GLU A 77 -29.29 -34.34 -0.84
N ARG A 78 -29.79 -34.07 0.37
CA ARG A 78 -31.23 -33.93 0.65
C ARG A 78 -31.81 -32.72 -0.07
N VAL A 79 -31.21 -31.54 0.07
CA VAL A 79 -31.67 -30.32 -0.61
C VAL A 79 -31.64 -30.50 -2.13
N ILE A 80 -30.57 -31.08 -2.68
CA ILE A 80 -30.47 -31.37 -4.13
C ILE A 80 -31.63 -32.24 -4.61
N ARG A 81 -31.91 -33.35 -3.93
CA ARG A 81 -33.02 -34.25 -4.28
C ARG A 81 -34.37 -33.54 -4.21
N ASP A 82 -34.57 -32.72 -3.19
CA ASP A 82 -35.86 -32.07 -2.92
C ASP A 82 -36.09 -30.86 -3.86
N VAL A 83 -35.03 -30.22 -4.38
CA VAL A 83 -35.08 -29.05 -5.31
C VAL A 83 -35.05 -29.44 -6.78
N GLN A 84 -34.31 -30.50 -7.16
CA GLN A 84 -34.07 -30.86 -8.56
C GLN A 84 -35.35 -31.01 -9.41
N PRO A 85 -36.47 -31.62 -8.92
CA PRO A 85 -37.74 -31.69 -9.67
C PRO A 85 -38.41 -30.34 -9.88
N CYS A 86 -38.16 -29.35 -9.02
CA CYS A 86 -38.78 -28.03 -9.08
C CYS A 86 -38.09 -27.12 -10.09
N ILE A 87 -36.75 -27.23 -10.21
CA ILE A 87 -35.94 -26.34 -11.04
C ILE A 87 -35.59 -26.91 -12.43
N ILE A 88 -35.78 -28.20 -12.70
CA ILE A 88 -35.55 -28.79 -14.02
C ILE A 88 -36.88 -29.08 -14.72
N LYS A 89 -37.05 -28.54 -15.93
CA LYS A 89 -38.18 -28.82 -16.84
C LYS A 89 -37.64 -29.19 -18.22
N SER A 90 -38.15 -30.27 -18.81
CA SER A 90 -37.70 -30.77 -20.13
C SER A 90 -36.18 -30.94 -20.26
N GLY A 91 -35.50 -31.39 -19.19
CA GLY A 91 -34.05 -31.58 -19.15
C GLY A 91 -33.20 -30.31 -19.03
N ARG A 92 -33.82 -29.12 -18.85
CA ARG A 92 -33.14 -27.82 -18.71
C ARG A 92 -33.61 -27.07 -17.47
N LEU A 93 -32.80 -26.13 -17.01
CA LEU A 93 -33.16 -25.19 -15.94
C LEU A 93 -34.41 -24.38 -16.32
N SER A 94 -35.44 -24.42 -15.48
CA SER A 94 -36.80 -23.94 -15.79
C SER A 94 -36.91 -22.44 -16.01
N GLU A 95 -35.98 -21.67 -15.44
CA GLU A 95 -35.83 -20.22 -15.62
C GLU A 95 -35.19 -19.84 -16.97
N PHE A 96 -34.60 -20.79 -17.68
CA PHE A 96 -33.86 -20.58 -18.94
C PHE A 96 -34.37 -21.54 -20.05
N PRO A 97 -35.63 -21.33 -20.52
CA PRO A 97 -36.27 -22.18 -21.53
C PRO A 97 -35.57 -22.11 -22.91
N GLN A 98 -34.73 -21.10 -23.14
CA GLN A 98 -33.84 -20.96 -24.28
C GLN A 98 -32.45 -20.54 -23.77
N ASP A 99 -31.43 -20.58 -24.61
CA ASP A 99 -30.10 -20.07 -24.27
C ASP A 99 -30.13 -18.52 -24.16
N PRO A 100 -29.42 -17.89 -23.20
CA PRO A 100 -29.48 -16.46 -22.96
C PRO A 100 -29.25 -15.57 -24.20
N ARG A 101 -28.42 -15.99 -25.16
CA ARG A 101 -28.24 -15.28 -26.45
C ARG A 101 -29.54 -15.09 -27.25
N HIS A 102 -30.50 -16.01 -27.12
CA HIS A 102 -31.77 -16.01 -27.85
C HIS A 102 -32.95 -15.45 -27.05
N MET A 103 -32.81 -15.31 -25.73
CA MET A 103 -33.87 -14.75 -24.88
C MET A 103 -34.06 -13.25 -25.14
N THR A 104 -35.33 -12.82 -25.22
CA THR A 104 -35.70 -11.40 -25.40
C THR A 104 -35.46 -10.59 -24.12
N GLY A 105 -35.01 -9.35 -24.28
CA GLY A 105 -34.68 -8.44 -23.16
C GLY A 105 -33.19 -8.14 -23.05
N ASP A 106 -32.83 -7.24 -22.13
CA ASP A 106 -31.45 -6.91 -21.75
C ASP A 106 -30.81 -8.01 -20.87
N GLU A 107 -29.52 -7.85 -20.55
CA GLU A 107 -28.79 -8.81 -19.72
C GLU A 107 -29.44 -8.90 -18.32
N ASP A 108 -29.86 -7.76 -17.75
CA ASP A 108 -30.64 -7.62 -16.52
C ASP A 108 -31.88 -8.54 -16.47
N THR A 109 -32.75 -8.42 -17.49
CA THR A 109 -34.04 -9.13 -17.53
C THR A 109 -33.85 -10.63 -17.68
N VAL A 110 -32.88 -11.04 -18.50
CA VAL A 110 -32.58 -12.46 -18.77
C VAL A 110 -31.97 -13.13 -17.53
N PHE A 111 -30.93 -12.54 -16.93
CA PHE A 111 -30.26 -13.17 -15.79
C PHE A 111 -30.95 -12.96 -14.44
N LYS A 112 -32.08 -12.23 -14.37
CA LYS A 112 -32.97 -12.20 -13.19
C LYS A 112 -33.49 -13.60 -12.81
N GLY A 113 -33.49 -14.57 -13.74
CA GLY A 113 -33.74 -15.99 -13.45
C GLY A 113 -32.78 -16.60 -12.43
N MET A 114 -31.54 -16.12 -12.33
CA MET A 114 -30.56 -16.61 -11.34
C MET A 114 -30.97 -16.28 -9.89
N GLU A 115 -31.62 -15.13 -9.66
CA GLU A 115 -32.17 -14.77 -8.34
C GLU A 115 -33.34 -15.67 -7.96
N ARG A 116 -34.25 -15.95 -8.92
CA ARG A 116 -35.41 -16.82 -8.69
C ARG A 116 -34.97 -18.27 -8.43
N LEU A 117 -34.04 -18.81 -9.21
CA LEU A 117 -33.37 -20.09 -8.93
C LEU A 117 -32.79 -20.10 -7.52
N SER A 118 -32.03 -19.07 -7.17
CA SER A 118 -31.35 -19.02 -5.86
C SER A 118 -32.34 -19.03 -4.71
N ASN A 119 -33.43 -18.27 -4.81
CA ASN A 119 -34.49 -18.28 -3.80
C ASN A 119 -35.15 -19.66 -3.67
N VAL A 120 -35.49 -20.33 -4.79
CA VAL A 120 -36.07 -21.70 -4.75
C VAL A 120 -35.12 -22.71 -4.08
N VAL A 121 -33.80 -22.60 -4.30
CA VAL A 121 -32.81 -23.45 -3.62
C VAL A 121 -32.73 -23.15 -2.12
N LEU A 122 -32.68 -21.87 -1.73
CA LEU A 122 -32.48 -21.47 -0.33
C LEU A 122 -33.72 -21.69 0.54
N GLU A 123 -34.93 -21.40 0.04
CA GLU A 123 -36.17 -21.66 0.79
C GLU A 123 -36.39 -23.17 1.02
N ALA A 124 -35.95 -24.03 0.10
CA ALA A 124 -35.93 -25.49 0.29
C ALA A 124 -34.80 -25.98 1.22
N ALA A 125 -33.72 -25.21 1.36
CA ALA A 125 -32.61 -25.52 2.26
C ALA A 125 -32.91 -25.16 3.72
N ILE A 126 -33.68 -24.10 3.99
CA ILE A 126 -33.95 -23.61 5.35
C ILE A 126 -34.47 -24.70 6.32
N PRO A 127 -35.47 -25.53 5.96
CA PRO A 127 -35.95 -26.62 6.82
C PRO A 127 -34.96 -27.78 7.06
N ILE A 128 -33.78 -27.73 6.43
CA ILE A 128 -32.74 -28.77 6.48
C ILE A 128 -31.44 -28.23 7.10
N MET A 129 -31.15 -26.94 6.91
CA MET A 129 -29.85 -26.33 7.22
C MET A 129 -29.92 -25.15 8.20
N GLY A 130 -31.11 -24.66 8.53
CA GLY A 130 -31.31 -23.42 9.31
C GLY A 130 -31.38 -22.18 8.42
N GLU A 131 -31.28 -20.98 8.99
CA GLU A 131 -31.24 -19.75 8.19
C GLU A 131 -29.90 -19.60 7.44
N PRO A 132 -29.89 -19.09 6.19
CA PRO A 132 -28.67 -18.85 5.45
C PRO A 132 -27.92 -17.62 6.00
N THR A 133 -26.60 -17.71 6.02
CA THR A 133 -25.72 -16.56 6.31
C THR A 133 -25.77 -15.51 5.20
N ALA A 134 -26.09 -15.90 3.95
CA ALA A 134 -26.19 -14.97 2.81
C ALA A 134 -27.27 -15.34 1.79
N ARG A 135 -27.89 -14.32 1.17
CA ARG A 135 -28.93 -14.45 0.14
C ARG A 135 -28.50 -13.78 -1.18
N SER A 136 -28.93 -14.35 -2.31
CA SER A 136 -28.55 -13.89 -3.66
C SER A 136 -29.51 -12.83 -4.22
N TYR A 137 -28.96 -11.85 -4.94
CA TYR A 137 -29.72 -10.79 -5.60
C TYR A 137 -29.10 -10.42 -6.96
N CYS A 138 -29.95 -10.22 -7.97
CA CYS A 138 -29.62 -9.71 -9.30
C CYS A 138 -30.14 -8.27 -9.42
N ARG A 139 -29.23 -7.29 -9.43
CA ARG A 139 -29.53 -5.84 -9.31
C ARG A 139 -28.59 -4.93 -10.16
N PRO A 140 -28.27 -5.26 -11.42
CA PRO A 140 -27.22 -4.61 -12.25
C PRO A 140 -27.25 -3.08 -12.30
N ARG A 141 -28.44 -2.46 -12.25
CA ARG A 141 -28.59 -1.00 -12.34
C ARG A 141 -28.28 -0.29 -11.02
N ASN A 142 -28.47 -0.96 -9.89
CA ASN A 142 -28.30 -0.36 -8.57
C ASN A 142 -26.82 -0.16 -8.27
N THR A 143 -26.50 0.97 -7.66
CA THR A 143 -25.13 1.24 -7.20
C THR A 143 -25.04 0.84 -5.73
N GLU A 144 -24.20 -0.13 -5.41
CA GLU A 144 -23.94 -0.55 -4.03
C GLU A 144 -23.27 0.57 -3.25
N LYS A 145 -23.60 0.68 -1.95
CA LYS A 145 -22.99 1.67 -1.07
C LYS A 145 -21.61 1.21 -0.61
N SER A 146 -20.72 2.16 -0.44
CA SER A 146 -19.52 2.02 0.38
C SER A 146 -19.47 3.14 1.40
N GLU A 147 -18.85 2.87 2.55
CA GLU A 147 -18.52 3.86 3.57
C GLU A 147 -17.25 4.64 3.17
N ALA A 148 -16.43 4.09 2.27
CA ALA A 148 -15.29 4.78 1.70
C ALA A 148 -15.76 5.84 0.69
N GLN A 149 -15.15 7.03 0.75
CA GLN A 149 -15.34 8.07 -0.26
C GLN A 149 -15.03 7.51 -1.66
N ASN A 150 -15.93 7.79 -2.61
CA ASN A 150 -15.86 7.26 -3.99
C ASN A 150 -15.89 5.72 -4.09
N GLY A 151 -16.78 5.07 -3.34
CA GLY A 151 -17.14 3.65 -3.53
C GLY A 151 -18.57 3.45 -4.04
N GLY A 152 -18.82 3.79 -5.32
CA GLY A 152 -20.04 3.39 -6.03
C GLY A 152 -19.75 2.21 -6.96
N PHE A 153 -20.33 1.05 -6.67
CA PHE A 153 -20.03 -0.22 -7.37
C PHE A 153 -21.27 -0.76 -8.09
N LYS A 154 -21.05 -1.52 -9.17
CA LYS A 154 -22.08 -2.32 -9.86
C LYS A 154 -21.50 -3.66 -10.34
N SER A 155 -22.20 -4.74 -10.01
CA SER A 155 -22.14 -6.04 -10.70
C SER A 155 -23.56 -6.51 -10.99
N ASP A 156 -23.69 -7.48 -11.89
CA ASP A 156 -25.01 -7.92 -12.37
C ASP A 156 -25.72 -8.81 -11.34
N GLY A 157 -24.97 -9.56 -10.54
CA GLY A 157 -25.43 -10.21 -9.33
C GLY A 157 -24.46 -10.10 -8.16
N ASN A 158 -24.99 -10.33 -6.96
CA ASN A 158 -24.23 -10.50 -5.72
C ASN A 158 -24.95 -11.49 -4.80
N GLN A 159 -24.21 -12.13 -3.89
CA GLN A 159 -24.75 -12.56 -2.60
C GLN A 159 -24.40 -11.52 -1.55
N PHE A 160 -25.35 -11.19 -0.68
CA PHE A 160 -25.10 -10.34 0.50
C PHE A 160 -25.42 -11.11 1.79
N LEU A 161 -24.69 -10.80 2.86
CA LEU A 161 -24.99 -11.30 4.20
C LEU A 161 -26.44 -10.96 4.61
N VAL A 162 -27.10 -11.88 5.31
CA VAL A 162 -28.44 -11.66 5.91
C VAL A 162 -28.34 -10.74 7.13
N ASP A 163 -27.31 -10.93 7.95
CA ASP A 163 -26.91 -10.01 9.01
C ASP A 163 -25.81 -9.06 8.47
N PRO A 164 -26.14 -7.81 8.08
CA PRO A 164 -25.19 -6.90 7.44
C PRO A 164 -24.14 -6.40 8.44
N LEU A 165 -22.94 -6.19 7.91
CA LEU A 165 -21.83 -5.52 8.58
C LEU A 165 -21.75 -4.03 8.18
N GLY A 166 -22.50 -3.57 7.19
CA GLY A 166 -22.59 -2.15 6.82
C GLY A 166 -23.11 -1.28 7.97
N LEU A 167 -22.34 -0.28 8.40
CA LEU A 167 -22.65 0.54 9.57
C LEU A 167 -23.29 1.88 9.18
N GLY A 168 -24.20 2.40 10.02
CA GLY A 168 -24.92 3.66 9.73
C GLY A 168 -25.97 3.55 8.59
N ALA A 169 -26.46 2.34 8.32
CA ALA A 169 -27.33 2.06 7.19
C ALA A 169 -28.78 2.57 7.33
N SER A 170 -29.34 3.06 6.23
CA SER A 170 -30.79 3.14 6.03
C SER A 170 -31.36 1.73 5.82
N PRO A 171 -32.54 1.36 6.37
CA PRO A 171 -33.14 0.04 6.15
C PRO A 171 -33.24 -0.34 4.67
N GLY A 172 -32.82 -1.56 4.33
CA GLY A 172 -32.84 -2.09 2.95
C GLY A 172 -31.71 -1.60 2.02
N ALA A 173 -30.72 -0.86 2.53
CA ALA A 173 -29.50 -0.53 1.79
C ALA A 173 -28.50 -1.70 1.79
N PHE A 174 -27.86 -1.95 0.66
CA PHE A 174 -26.84 -2.98 0.48
C PHE A 174 -25.46 -2.35 0.38
N TYR A 175 -24.51 -2.83 1.18
CA TYR A 175 -23.14 -2.32 1.21
C TYR A 175 -22.17 -3.34 0.60
N ILE A 176 -21.18 -2.83 -0.11
CA ILE A 176 -20.18 -3.62 -0.84
C ILE A 176 -19.37 -4.56 0.10
N VAL A 177 -19.21 -4.17 1.36
CA VAL A 177 -18.57 -4.94 2.44
C VAL A 177 -19.35 -6.20 2.82
N ASP A 178 -20.66 -6.24 2.56
CA ASP A 178 -21.54 -7.38 2.86
C ASP A 178 -21.56 -8.40 1.72
N SER A 179 -20.95 -8.09 0.57
CA SER A 179 -20.95 -8.97 -0.60
C SER A 179 -20.05 -10.20 -0.37
N VAL A 180 -20.63 -11.39 -0.51
CA VAL A 180 -19.98 -12.71 -0.40
C VAL A 180 -19.42 -13.14 -1.76
N THR A 181 -20.31 -13.28 -2.74
CA THR A 181 -20.00 -13.48 -4.16
C THR A 181 -20.36 -12.23 -4.95
N ASN A 182 -19.57 -11.88 -5.97
CA ASN A 182 -20.04 -11.05 -7.08
C ASN A 182 -20.21 -11.92 -8.34
N HIS A 183 -21.25 -11.64 -9.12
CA HIS A 183 -21.51 -12.30 -10.39
C HIS A 183 -21.52 -11.25 -11.52
N GLU A 184 -20.82 -11.52 -12.61
CA GLU A 184 -20.92 -10.74 -13.85
C GLU A 184 -21.51 -11.63 -14.96
N TYR A 185 -22.43 -11.09 -15.76
CA TYR A 185 -23.20 -11.86 -16.73
C TYR A 185 -23.09 -11.28 -18.14
N LYS A 186 -22.95 -12.16 -19.13
CA LYS A 186 -23.04 -11.84 -20.55
C LYS A 186 -23.97 -12.75 -21.30
N LYS A 187 -24.85 -12.19 -22.14
CA LYS A 187 -25.73 -12.94 -23.04
C LYS A 187 -24.95 -13.59 -24.19
N SER A 188 -23.78 -13.05 -24.54
CA SER A 188 -22.88 -13.59 -25.55
C SER A 188 -21.66 -14.26 -24.92
N ASP A 189 -21.04 -15.18 -25.66
CA ASP A 189 -19.74 -15.78 -25.34
C ASP A 189 -18.62 -15.34 -26.31
N GLU A 190 -18.87 -14.34 -27.16
CA GLU A 190 -17.85 -13.73 -28.05
C GLU A 190 -16.62 -13.20 -27.27
N PRO A 191 -15.39 -13.28 -27.85
CA PRO A 191 -14.15 -12.96 -27.13
C PRO A 191 -14.11 -11.58 -26.46
N SER A 192 -14.69 -10.56 -27.10
CA SER A 192 -14.78 -9.18 -26.58
C SER A 192 -15.61 -9.11 -25.29
N GLU A 193 -16.78 -9.75 -25.27
CA GLU A 193 -17.68 -9.80 -24.13
C GLU A 193 -17.10 -10.66 -23.00
N VAL A 194 -16.49 -11.81 -23.31
CA VAL A 194 -15.76 -12.65 -22.32
C VAL A 194 -14.63 -11.84 -21.67
N ASN A 195 -13.84 -11.12 -22.46
CA ASN A 195 -12.77 -10.25 -21.97
C ASN A 195 -13.31 -9.05 -21.17
N GLN A 196 -14.50 -8.54 -21.48
CA GLN A 196 -15.16 -7.52 -20.66
C GLN A 196 -15.64 -8.10 -19.33
N ASN A 197 -16.28 -9.27 -19.33
CA ASN A 197 -16.82 -9.94 -18.14
C ASN A 197 -15.71 -10.18 -17.11
N ARG A 198 -14.57 -10.72 -17.56
CA ARG A 198 -13.37 -10.91 -16.74
C ARG A 198 -12.80 -9.60 -16.18
N ARG A 199 -12.72 -8.54 -16.99
CA ARG A 199 -12.24 -7.20 -16.54
C ARG A 199 -13.14 -6.61 -15.46
N GLN A 200 -14.46 -6.76 -15.60
CA GLN A 200 -15.41 -6.34 -14.57
C GLN A 200 -15.20 -7.14 -13.28
N MET A 201 -15.27 -8.48 -13.36
CA MET A 201 -15.15 -9.37 -12.20
C MET A 201 -13.84 -9.16 -11.42
N LEU A 202 -12.70 -9.11 -12.11
CA LEU A 202 -11.39 -8.92 -11.48
C LEU A 202 -11.23 -7.52 -10.87
N GLY A 203 -11.66 -6.47 -11.57
CA GLY A 203 -11.65 -5.11 -11.04
C GLY A 203 -12.57 -4.92 -9.84
N ASN A 204 -13.71 -5.61 -9.86
CA ASN A 204 -14.68 -5.64 -8.77
C ASN A 204 -14.12 -6.39 -7.55
N ALA A 205 -13.54 -7.58 -7.71
CA ALA A 205 -12.90 -8.32 -6.62
C ALA A 205 -11.73 -7.54 -5.98
N ALA A 206 -10.88 -6.91 -6.80
CA ALA A 206 -9.75 -6.10 -6.33
C ALA A 206 -10.21 -4.89 -5.51
N HIS A 207 -11.30 -4.24 -5.91
CA HIS A 207 -11.89 -3.13 -5.16
C HIS A 207 -12.32 -3.58 -3.76
N ILE A 208 -13.06 -4.69 -3.65
CA ILE A 208 -13.60 -5.14 -2.36
C ILE A 208 -12.48 -5.60 -1.43
N MET A 209 -11.51 -6.35 -1.94
CA MET A 209 -10.34 -6.76 -1.15
C MET A 209 -9.49 -5.58 -0.67
N PHE A 210 -9.56 -4.42 -1.33
CA PHE A 210 -8.93 -3.17 -0.87
C PHE A 210 -9.78 -2.38 0.12
N ALA A 211 -11.06 -2.17 -0.20
CA ALA A 211 -11.99 -1.35 0.60
C ALA A 211 -12.29 -1.98 1.97
N ASP A 212 -12.32 -3.31 2.06
CA ASP A 212 -12.53 -4.07 3.29
C ASP A 212 -11.21 -4.68 3.81
N PRO A 213 -10.63 -4.16 4.91
CA PRO A 213 -9.44 -4.72 5.56
C PRO A 213 -9.67 -6.11 6.17
N ALA A 214 -10.91 -6.50 6.46
CA ALA A 214 -11.20 -7.85 6.94
C ALA A 214 -11.18 -8.90 5.80
N ARG A 215 -10.99 -8.52 4.53
CA ARG A 215 -11.12 -9.46 3.40
C ARG A 215 -9.83 -10.22 3.10
N ARG A 216 -9.80 -11.50 3.45
CA ARG A 216 -8.68 -12.43 3.15
C ARG A 216 -8.82 -13.04 1.74
N PHE A 217 -10.04 -13.40 1.34
CA PHE A 217 -10.35 -13.95 0.02
C PHE A 217 -11.79 -13.63 -0.43
N ARG A 218 -12.11 -13.97 -1.68
CA ARG A 218 -13.41 -13.78 -2.33
C ARG A 218 -13.74 -14.93 -3.29
N PHE A 219 -15.02 -15.25 -3.39
CA PHE A 219 -15.59 -16.03 -4.49
C PHE A 219 -16.21 -15.12 -5.55
N ALA A 220 -16.14 -15.50 -6.82
CA ALA A 220 -16.89 -14.83 -7.89
C ALA A 220 -17.44 -15.83 -8.92
N VAL A 221 -18.41 -15.39 -9.70
CA VAL A 221 -19.00 -16.17 -10.80
C VAL A 221 -18.95 -15.33 -12.07
N THR A 222 -18.61 -15.95 -13.20
CA THR A 222 -18.85 -15.36 -14.51
C THR A 222 -19.77 -16.27 -15.31
N ILE A 223 -20.74 -15.69 -16.02
CA ILE A 223 -21.59 -16.40 -16.98
C ILE A 223 -21.43 -15.73 -18.34
N GLU A 224 -21.13 -16.51 -19.37
CA GLU A 224 -21.07 -16.09 -20.78
C GLU A 224 -21.98 -17.01 -21.61
N ASN A 225 -23.12 -16.48 -22.06
CA ASN A 225 -24.23 -17.22 -22.65
C ASN A 225 -24.69 -18.40 -21.77
N THR A 226 -24.25 -19.63 -22.05
CA THR A 226 -24.54 -20.83 -21.25
C THR A 226 -23.35 -21.34 -20.43
N SER A 227 -22.14 -20.84 -20.72
CA SER A 227 -20.91 -21.17 -19.98
C SER A 227 -20.90 -20.46 -18.63
N MET A 228 -20.75 -21.20 -17.54
CA MET A 228 -20.49 -20.67 -16.20
C MET A 228 -19.10 -21.08 -15.72
N ARG A 229 -18.43 -20.17 -15.01
CA ARG A 229 -17.17 -20.43 -14.28
C ARG A 229 -17.26 -19.91 -12.85
N LEU A 230 -16.73 -20.69 -11.91
CA LEU A 230 -16.57 -20.30 -10.50
C LEU A 230 -15.11 -19.90 -10.29
N TRP A 231 -14.89 -18.81 -9.56
CA TRP A 231 -13.58 -18.19 -9.34
C TRP A 231 -13.28 -18.07 -7.84
N PHE A 232 -12.04 -18.34 -7.47
CA PHE A 232 -11.51 -18.11 -6.13
C PHE A 232 -10.36 -17.10 -6.21
N LEU A 233 -10.38 -16.06 -5.38
CA LEU A 233 -9.39 -14.98 -5.38
C LEU A 233 -8.91 -14.69 -3.95
N SER A 234 -7.62 -14.86 -3.67
CA SER A 234 -6.96 -14.44 -2.43
C SER A 234 -5.65 -13.69 -2.72
N ARG A 235 -4.95 -13.24 -1.67
CA ARG A 235 -3.61 -12.63 -1.79
C ARG A 235 -2.53 -13.62 -2.24
N THR A 236 -2.78 -14.92 -2.00
CA THR A 236 -1.85 -16.02 -2.27
C THR A 236 -2.08 -16.64 -3.64
N VAL A 237 -3.34 -16.81 -4.06
CA VAL A 237 -3.70 -17.56 -5.28
C VAL A 237 -5.01 -17.04 -5.89
N CYS A 238 -5.08 -17.08 -7.22
CA CYS A 238 -6.31 -16.85 -7.98
C CYS A 238 -6.48 -18.03 -8.95
N PHE A 239 -7.63 -18.72 -8.93
CA PHE A 239 -7.91 -19.84 -9.81
C PHE A 239 -9.40 -19.97 -10.15
N VAL A 240 -9.70 -20.76 -11.17
CA VAL A 240 -11.02 -20.81 -11.82
C VAL A 240 -11.41 -22.23 -12.19
N THR A 241 -12.70 -22.55 -12.21
CA THR A 241 -13.16 -23.83 -12.78
C THR A 241 -13.03 -23.84 -14.30
N LYS A 242 -12.89 -25.04 -14.86
CA LYS A 242 -13.34 -25.35 -16.23
C LYS A 242 -14.78 -24.84 -16.44
N PRO A 243 -15.14 -24.45 -17.68
CA PRO A 243 -16.49 -24.01 -17.97
C PRO A 243 -17.45 -25.22 -17.90
N PHE A 244 -18.66 -24.98 -17.41
CA PHE A 244 -19.77 -25.94 -17.43
C PHE A 244 -21.06 -25.23 -17.84
N ASN A 245 -22.05 -25.98 -18.32
CA ASN A 245 -23.32 -25.41 -18.74
C ASN A 245 -24.28 -25.34 -17.54
N PHE A 246 -24.51 -24.15 -16.98
CA PHE A 246 -25.36 -24.02 -15.78
C PHE A 246 -26.85 -24.34 -16.02
N ILE A 247 -27.29 -24.44 -17.28
CA ILE A 247 -28.68 -24.73 -17.66
C ILE A 247 -28.92 -26.24 -17.73
N THR A 248 -27.95 -27.02 -18.23
CA THR A 248 -28.04 -28.48 -18.32
C THR A 248 -27.34 -29.21 -17.16
N GLU A 249 -26.39 -28.55 -16.49
CA GLU A 249 -25.63 -29.05 -15.34
C GLU A 249 -25.84 -28.21 -14.05
N PRO A 250 -27.07 -27.76 -13.72
CA PRO A 250 -27.31 -26.78 -12.64
C PRO A 250 -26.85 -27.25 -11.25
N MET A 251 -26.70 -28.56 -11.06
CA MET A 251 -26.27 -29.18 -9.80
C MET A 251 -24.83 -28.82 -9.38
N HIS A 252 -24.02 -28.26 -10.28
CA HIS A 252 -22.75 -27.62 -9.93
C HIS A 252 -22.97 -26.27 -9.22
N TYR A 253 -23.80 -25.41 -9.81
CA TYR A 253 -24.14 -24.11 -9.23
C TYR A 253 -24.92 -24.23 -7.92
N VAL A 254 -25.86 -25.19 -7.82
CA VAL A 254 -26.62 -25.45 -6.57
C VAL A 254 -25.69 -25.79 -5.40
N ARG A 255 -24.63 -26.59 -5.62
CA ARG A 255 -23.65 -26.90 -4.56
C ARG A 255 -22.83 -25.67 -4.15
N PHE A 256 -22.36 -24.89 -5.12
CA PHE A 256 -21.65 -23.63 -4.86
C PHE A 256 -22.53 -22.63 -4.10
N LEU A 257 -23.78 -22.45 -4.52
CA LEU A 257 -24.77 -21.57 -3.88
C LEU A 257 -25.01 -21.99 -2.43
N LEU A 258 -25.25 -23.28 -2.15
CA LEU A 258 -25.42 -23.75 -0.78
C LEU A 258 -24.17 -23.50 0.06
N ALA A 259 -22.98 -23.84 -0.43
CA ALA A 259 -21.73 -23.63 0.29
C ALA A 259 -21.46 -22.15 0.60
N THR A 260 -21.77 -21.25 -0.34
CA THR A 260 -21.58 -19.80 -0.17
C THR A 260 -22.70 -19.11 0.62
N SER A 261 -23.91 -19.66 0.66
CA SER A 261 -25.02 -19.16 1.48
C SER A 261 -25.05 -19.68 2.92
N PHE A 262 -24.46 -20.85 3.21
CA PHE A 262 -24.46 -21.48 4.54
C PHE A 262 -23.07 -21.61 5.17
N GLY A 263 -22.02 -21.09 4.53
CA GLY A 263 -20.68 -20.99 5.13
C GLY A 263 -20.63 -19.94 6.24
N SER A 264 -19.77 -20.14 7.26
CA SER A 264 -19.50 -19.11 8.27
C SER A 264 -18.79 -17.90 7.63
N LYS A 265 -18.92 -16.70 8.23
CA LYS A 265 -18.23 -15.49 7.73
C LYS A 265 -16.73 -15.71 7.48
N GLU A 266 -16.06 -16.49 8.32
CA GLU A 266 -14.65 -16.88 8.13
C GLU A 266 -14.44 -17.75 6.88
N ALA A 267 -15.26 -18.79 6.69
CA ALA A 267 -15.21 -19.63 5.48
C ALA A 267 -15.66 -18.90 4.20
N LEU A 268 -16.34 -17.76 4.34
CA LEU A 268 -16.71 -16.83 3.26
C LEU A 268 -15.68 -15.71 3.04
N GLY A 269 -14.52 -15.75 3.72
CA GLY A 269 -13.36 -14.91 3.42
C GLY A 269 -13.14 -13.70 4.30
N TRP A 270 -13.93 -13.52 5.37
CA TRP A 270 -13.67 -12.52 6.40
C TRP A 270 -12.64 -13.00 7.42
N ASP A 271 -11.80 -12.08 7.90
CA ASP A 271 -10.87 -12.30 9.00
C ASP A 271 -11.61 -12.20 10.34
N PRO A 272 -11.64 -13.26 11.18
CA PRO A 272 -12.37 -13.27 12.43
C PRO A 272 -11.70 -12.42 13.52
N THR A 273 -10.50 -11.89 13.25
CA THR A 273 -9.71 -11.03 14.14
C THR A 273 -9.73 -9.56 13.70
N VAL A 274 -10.59 -9.18 12.75
CA VAL A 274 -10.83 -7.78 12.34
C VAL A 274 -12.31 -7.42 12.50
N SER A 275 -12.59 -6.56 13.48
CA SER A 275 -13.91 -5.97 13.72
C SER A 275 -14.04 -4.59 13.07
N ARG A 276 -15.28 -4.16 12.83
CA ARG A 276 -15.63 -2.84 12.29
C ARG A 276 -16.49 -2.11 13.30
N VAL A 277 -16.12 -0.87 13.63
CA VAL A 277 -16.74 -0.06 14.67
C VAL A 277 -17.09 1.31 14.09
N MET A 278 -18.26 1.83 14.47
CA MET A 278 -18.68 3.20 14.13
C MET A 278 -18.31 4.13 15.28
N THR A 279 -17.58 5.20 15.00
CA THR A 279 -17.26 6.25 15.98
C THR A 279 -18.44 7.23 16.16
N ASN A 280 -18.40 8.01 17.24
CA ASN A 280 -19.45 8.99 17.57
C ASN A 280 -19.63 10.09 16.50
N ASP A 281 -18.61 10.36 15.67
CA ASP A 281 -18.67 11.27 14.52
C ASP A 281 -19.10 10.60 13.20
N GLY A 282 -19.51 9.33 13.25
CA GLY A 282 -20.06 8.61 12.08
C GLY A 282 -19.01 8.11 11.10
N LYS A 283 -17.75 7.95 11.52
CA LYS A 283 -16.70 7.30 10.72
C LYS A 283 -16.62 5.81 11.08
N VAL A 284 -16.34 4.97 10.10
CA VAL A 284 -16.03 3.55 10.36
C VAL A 284 -14.53 3.36 10.51
N VAL A 285 -14.16 2.74 11.63
CA VAL A 285 -12.79 2.38 12.01
C VAL A 285 -12.69 0.87 12.22
N TYR A 286 -11.47 0.35 12.20
CA TYR A 286 -11.19 -1.08 12.28
C TYR A 286 -10.53 -1.41 13.61
N GLU A 287 -10.93 -2.53 14.20
CA GLU A 287 -10.33 -3.10 15.39
C GLU A 287 -9.64 -4.41 15.07
N TYR A 288 -8.34 -4.47 15.36
CA TYR A 288 -7.48 -5.60 15.09
C TYR A 288 -7.14 -6.33 16.38
N LEU A 289 -7.52 -7.60 16.49
CA LEU A 289 -7.05 -8.48 17.58
C LEU A 289 -5.66 -9.01 17.21
N VAL A 290 -4.68 -8.78 18.11
CA VAL A 290 -3.27 -9.17 17.97
C VAL A 290 -2.80 -9.67 19.33
N GLU A 291 -2.42 -10.96 19.43
CA GLU A 291 -1.93 -11.60 20.66
C GLU A 291 -2.77 -11.32 21.94
N GLY A 292 -4.10 -11.26 21.78
CA GLY A 292 -5.04 -11.02 22.88
C GLY A 292 -5.30 -9.54 23.21
N LYS A 293 -4.62 -8.59 22.57
CA LYS A 293 -4.89 -7.15 22.64
C LYS A 293 -5.68 -6.68 21.43
N THR A 294 -6.56 -5.70 21.63
CA THR A 294 -7.34 -5.07 20.55
C THR A 294 -6.77 -3.70 20.22
N TYR A 295 -6.48 -3.45 18.94
CA TYR A 295 -5.94 -2.21 18.42
C TYR A 295 -6.92 -1.54 17.45
N ARG A 296 -7.44 -0.35 17.80
CA ARG A 296 -8.36 0.44 16.95
C ARG A 296 -7.58 1.40 16.06
N THR A 297 -7.91 1.48 14.78
CA THR A 297 -7.31 2.45 13.83
C THR A 297 -7.70 3.88 14.20
N VAL A 298 -6.74 4.80 14.18
CA VAL A 298 -6.95 6.23 14.50
C VAL A 298 -6.34 7.16 13.44
N GLY A 299 -6.87 8.39 13.35
CA GLY A 299 -6.56 9.34 12.28
C GLY A 299 -7.44 9.14 11.03
N ASP A 300 -7.33 10.05 10.05
CA ASP A 300 -8.26 10.08 8.90
C ASP A 300 -7.94 9.09 7.77
N ALA A 301 -6.76 8.43 7.79
CA ALA A 301 -6.35 7.47 6.75
C ALA A 301 -5.26 6.50 7.23
N ALA A 302 -5.09 5.39 6.50
CA ALA A 302 -3.92 4.53 6.60
C ALA A 302 -2.63 5.31 6.32
N LEU A 303 -1.55 4.97 7.03
CA LEU A 303 -0.20 5.49 6.76
C LEU A 303 0.34 4.97 5.42
N PHE A 304 -0.07 3.75 5.03
CA PHE A 304 0.25 3.10 3.76
C PHE A 304 -0.82 2.05 3.42
N SER A 305 -1.25 1.97 2.15
CA SER A 305 -2.20 0.92 1.72
C SER A 305 -2.14 0.56 0.24
N HIS A 306 -1.28 1.19 -0.57
CA HIS A 306 -1.38 1.13 -2.04
C HIS A 306 -1.20 -0.29 -2.62
N GLN A 307 -0.47 -1.17 -1.91
CA GLN A 307 -0.27 -2.56 -2.34
C GLN A 307 -1.52 -3.43 -2.17
N ALA A 308 -2.39 -3.11 -1.19
CA ALA A 308 -3.62 -3.86 -0.93
C ALA A 308 -4.65 -3.78 -2.09
N TYR A 309 -4.45 -2.88 -3.06
CA TYR A 309 -5.27 -2.76 -4.28
C TYR A 309 -4.93 -3.78 -5.37
N ARG A 310 -3.77 -4.46 -5.30
CA ARG A 310 -3.46 -5.61 -6.16
C ARG A 310 -4.14 -6.85 -5.61
N LEU A 311 -4.72 -7.72 -6.44
CA LEU A 311 -5.32 -8.97 -5.96
C LEU A 311 -4.28 -9.85 -5.23
N LEU A 312 -3.18 -10.17 -5.91
CA LEU A 312 -2.08 -10.99 -5.41
C LEU A 312 -0.96 -10.14 -4.79
N GLY A 313 -0.13 -10.75 -3.93
CA GLY A 313 1.12 -10.16 -3.42
C GLY A 313 1.10 -9.84 -1.92
N ARG A 314 2.08 -9.05 -1.44
CA ARG A 314 2.20 -8.71 0.00
C ARG A 314 1.00 -7.94 0.57
N ALA A 315 0.23 -7.24 -0.29
CA ALA A 315 -1.00 -6.54 0.05
C ALA A 315 -0.93 -5.59 1.27
N ILE A 316 0.26 -5.03 1.54
CA ILE A 316 0.59 -4.35 2.81
C ILE A 316 -0.37 -3.19 3.10
N ARG A 317 -0.93 -3.19 4.31
CA ARG A 317 -1.60 -2.06 4.98
C ARG A 317 -0.78 -1.66 6.19
N VAL A 318 -0.65 -0.36 6.44
CA VAL A 318 -0.02 0.19 7.65
C VAL A 318 -0.93 1.27 8.24
N TRP A 319 -1.31 1.09 9.49
CA TRP A 319 -2.24 1.95 10.23
C TRP A 319 -1.55 2.62 11.41
N ARG A 320 -2.03 3.80 11.79
CA ARG A 320 -1.85 4.35 13.13
C ARG A 320 -2.95 3.75 14.01
N VAL A 321 -2.63 3.25 15.20
CA VAL A 321 -3.58 2.58 16.10
C VAL A 321 -3.42 3.03 17.55
N LYS A 322 -4.44 2.77 18.38
CA LYS A 322 -4.38 2.80 19.84
C LYS A 322 -4.91 1.50 20.44
N GLU A 323 -4.47 1.16 21.64
CA GLU A 323 -4.99 0.01 22.38
C GLU A 323 -6.38 0.32 22.94
N VAL A 324 -7.26 -0.69 22.92
CA VAL A 324 -8.67 -0.59 23.34
C VAL A 324 -8.85 -1.23 24.71
N GLY A 325 -9.45 -0.49 25.65
CA GLY A 325 -9.75 -0.95 27.00
C GLY A 325 -10.91 -1.97 27.05
N PRO A 326 -11.09 -2.68 28.18
CA PRO A 326 -12.22 -3.61 28.37
C PRO A 326 -13.62 -2.95 28.31
N ASP A 327 -13.66 -1.63 28.45
CA ASP A 327 -14.82 -0.74 28.33
C ASP A 327 -15.01 -0.16 26.92
N GLY A 328 -14.05 -0.38 26.01
CA GLY A 328 -14.02 0.17 24.66
C GLY A 328 -13.31 1.52 24.52
N GLU A 329 -12.75 2.09 25.60
CA GLU A 329 -12.03 3.36 25.55
C GLU A 329 -10.63 3.23 24.92
N LEU A 330 -10.09 4.34 24.41
CA LEU A 330 -8.75 4.38 23.79
C LEU A 330 -7.70 4.89 24.77
N PHE A 331 -6.75 4.03 25.12
CA PHE A 331 -5.70 4.35 26.09
C PHE A 331 -4.29 4.14 25.53
N GLY A 332 -3.29 4.62 26.29
CA GLY A 332 -1.88 4.55 25.91
C GLY A 332 -1.47 5.51 24.79
N ASP A 333 -0.23 5.33 24.34
CA ASP A 333 0.34 6.05 23.19
C ASP A 333 -0.26 5.59 21.86
N GLU A 334 0.11 6.25 20.77
CA GLU A 334 -0.18 5.75 19.42
C GLU A 334 0.92 4.78 18.96
N HIS A 335 0.51 3.73 18.26
CA HIS A 335 1.38 2.69 17.72
C HIS A 335 1.14 2.53 16.21
N VAL A 336 1.99 1.75 15.54
CA VAL A 336 1.85 1.41 14.12
C VAL A 336 1.53 -0.07 13.95
N LEU A 337 0.45 -0.40 13.24
CA LEU A 337 0.08 -1.78 12.89
C LEU A 337 0.29 -2.02 11.40
N LYS A 338 1.15 -2.97 11.04
CA LYS A 338 1.46 -3.43 9.68
C LYS A 338 0.81 -4.80 9.46
N ASP A 339 -0.13 -4.89 8.52
CA ASP A 339 -0.94 -6.08 8.17
C ASP A 339 -0.58 -6.49 6.73
N TYR A 340 -0.04 -7.70 6.54
CA TYR A 340 0.71 -8.08 5.34
C TYR A 340 0.76 -9.60 5.05
N TRP A 341 1.06 -9.97 3.79
CA TRP A 341 1.07 -11.36 3.30
C TRP A 341 2.47 -11.79 2.83
N LEU A 342 3.23 -12.37 3.76
CA LEU A 342 4.62 -12.78 3.58
C LEU A 342 4.71 -14.21 2.98
N PRO A 343 5.66 -14.54 2.08
CA PRO A 343 5.88 -15.91 1.65
C PRO A 343 6.15 -16.83 2.85
N GLU A 344 5.59 -18.04 2.83
CA GLU A 344 5.57 -18.93 4.00
C GLU A 344 6.98 -19.29 4.52
N TYR A 345 7.93 -19.45 3.59
CA TYR A 345 9.34 -19.75 3.85
C TYR A 345 10.18 -18.56 4.34
N CYS A 346 9.67 -17.32 4.28
CA CYS A 346 10.42 -16.15 4.76
C CYS A 346 10.28 -15.98 6.28
N GLN A 347 11.36 -15.53 6.93
CA GLN A 347 11.32 -15.10 8.32
C GLN A 347 10.51 -13.79 8.45
N THR A 348 9.81 -13.61 9.56
CA THR A 348 9.08 -12.37 9.89
C THR A 348 10.03 -11.26 10.33
N GLU A 349 9.54 -10.02 10.41
CA GLU A 349 10.38 -8.86 10.73
C GLU A 349 10.97 -8.93 12.17
N GLY A 350 10.23 -9.51 13.12
CA GLY A 350 10.67 -9.77 14.49
C GLY A 350 11.64 -10.95 14.62
N GLU A 351 11.45 -12.02 13.84
CA GLU A 351 12.45 -13.11 13.74
C GLU A 351 13.80 -12.55 13.25
N ILE A 352 13.77 -11.72 12.20
CA ILE A 352 14.96 -11.06 11.63
C ILE A 352 15.59 -10.09 12.63
N GLN A 353 14.80 -9.23 13.31
CA GLN A 353 15.31 -8.31 14.33
C GLN A 353 15.96 -9.05 15.51
N THR A 354 15.36 -10.16 15.96
CA THR A 354 15.89 -10.98 17.05
C THR A 354 17.24 -11.60 16.68
N GLU A 355 17.41 -12.07 15.44
CA GLU A 355 18.72 -12.52 14.96
C GLU A 355 19.74 -11.37 14.90
N ILE A 356 19.37 -10.19 14.39
CA ILE A 356 20.28 -9.02 14.31
C ILE A 356 20.84 -8.66 15.70
N PHE A 357 19.98 -8.47 16.71
CA PHE A 357 20.44 -8.09 18.04
C PHE A 357 21.27 -9.19 18.72
N LYS A 358 20.89 -10.46 18.52
CA LYS A 358 21.63 -11.62 19.04
C LYS A 358 23.02 -11.77 18.41
N ASP A 359 23.17 -11.43 17.14
CA ASP A 359 24.45 -11.51 16.44
C ASP A 359 25.34 -10.30 16.77
N ALA A 360 24.78 -9.07 16.76
CA ALA A 360 25.51 -7.85 17.14
C ALA A 360 26.04 -7.88 18.59
N ALA A 361 25.28 -8.42 19.55
CA ALA A 361 25.68 -8.56 20.95
C ALA A 361 26.92 -9.47 21.17
N LYS A 362 27.35 -10.23 20.16
CA LYS A 362 28.60 -11.02 20.22
C LYS A 362 29.82 -10.19 19.83
N ALA A 363 29.64 -9.25 18.90
CA ALA A 363 30.67 -8.33 18.43
C ALA A 363 30.86 -7.15 19.39
N ARG A 364 29.83 -6.84 20.20
CA ARG A 364 29.82 -5.79 21.21
C ARG A 364 29.25 -6.29 22.55
N PRO A 365 30.00 -7.06 23.35
CA PRO A 365 29.51 -7.60 24.63
C PRO A 365 29.22 -6.54 25.71
N GLU A 366 29.80 -5.35 25.58
CA GLU A 366 29.56 -4.17 26.43
C GLU A 366 28.27 -3.42 26.09
N ASP A 367 27.77 -3.57 24.86
CA ASP A 367 26.62 -2.84 24.35
C ASP A 367 25.30 -3.52 24.74
N THR A 368 24.33 -2.75 25.21
CA THR A 368 23.04 -3.33 25.60
C THR A 368 22.13 -3.53 24.39
N GLU A 369 21.20 -4.48 24.46
CA GLU A 369 20.12 -4.61 23.46
C GLU A 369 19.32 -3.30 23.31
N MET A 370 19.27 -2.47 24.35
CA MET A 370 18.65 -1.15 24.31
C MET A 370 19.43 -0.16 23.43
N THR A 371 20.76 -0.25 23.37
CA THR A 371 21.57 0.57 22.46
C THR A 371 21.22 0.27 21.00
N PHE A 372 21.07 -1.01 20.64
CA PHE A 372 20.65 -1.40 19.30
C PHE A 372 19.22 -0.93 19.01
N LYS A 373 18.30 -1.05 19.98
CA LYS A 373 16.92 -0.57 19.87
C LYS A 373 16.77 0.94 19.68
N ASN A 374 17.83 1.75 19.78
CA ASN A 374 17.78 3.15 19.36
C ASN A 374 17.71 3.30 17.83
N TYR A 375 18.32 2.38 17.06
CA TYR A 375 18.47 2.50 15.60
C TYR A 375 17.46 1.67 14.79
N PHE A 376 16.59 0.89 15.44
CA PHE A 376 15.57 0.06 14.78
C PHE A 376 14.19 0.29 15.43
N MET A 377 13.12 0.06 14.68
CA MET A 377 11.75 0.13 15.21
C MET A 377 11.52 -0.88 16.33
N THR A 378 10.92 -0.46 17.45
CA THR A 378 10.65 -1.37 18.57
C THR A 378 9.40 -2.18 18.28
N ILE A 379 9.55 -3.48 18.05
CA ILE A 379 8.45 -4.42 17.83
C ILE A 379 7.79 -4.75 19.19
N LEU A 380 6.46 -4.68 19.24
CA LEU A 380 5.63 -5.03 20.40
C LEU A 380 4.93 -6.39 20.25
N GLN A 381 4.52 -6.74 19.02
CA GLN A 381 3.96 -8.04 18.62
C GLN A 381 4.35 -8.34 17.17
N ASP A 382 4.53 -9.62 16.83
CA ASP A 382 4.78 -10.11 15.46
C ASP A 382 4.05 -11.44 15.25
N THR A 383 2.76 -11.34 14.95
CA THR A 383 1.81 -12.46 14.96
C THR A 383 1.63 -13.04 13.56
N VAL A 384 1.87 -14.34 13.41
CA VAL A 384 1.39 -15.11 12.25
C VAL A 384 -0.05 -15.57 12.51
N LEU A 385 -0.99 -15.16 11.67
CA LEU A 385 -2.40 -15.50 11.78
C LEU A 385 -2.69 -16.86 11.11
N PRO A 386 -3.56 -17.71 11.70
CA PRO A 386 -3.91 -18.99 11.11
C PRO A 386 -4.50 -18.82 9.70
N LEU A 387 -4.08 -19.65 8.76
CA LEU A 387 -4.59 -19.69 7.37
C LEU A 387 -5.87 -20.54 7.25
N SER A 388 -6.69 -20.55 8.29
CA SER A 388 -7.96 -21.27 8.32
C SER A 388 -8.86 -20.87 7.15
N ASN A 389 -9.44 -21.88 6.49
CA ASN A 389 -10.36 -21.78 5.36
C ASN A 389 -9.76 -21.23 4.04
N LEU A 390 -8.43 -21.12 3.89
CA LEU A 390 -7.82 -20.95 2.57
C LEU A 390 -7.64 -22.31 1.86
N PRO A 391 -7.92 -22.40 0.54
CA PRO A 391 -7.67 -23.61 -0.24
C PRO A 391 -6.17 -23.88 -0.41
N PRO A 392 -5.78 -25.15 -0.61
CA PRO A 392 -4.45 -25.47 -1.14
C PRO A 392 -4.25 -24.83 -2.53
N ILE A 393 -3.00 -24.54 -2.88
CA ILE A 393 -2.66 -24.09 -4.24
C ILE A 393 -2.95 -25.24 -5.23
N PRO A 394 -3.65 -24.99 -6.35
CA PRO A 394 -3.92 -26.02 -7.36
C PRO A 394 -2.65 -26.71 -7.88
N PRO A 395 -2.69 -28.03 -8.14
CA PRO A 395 -1.54 -28.75 -8.69
C PRO A 395 -1.04 -28.14 -10.00
N THR A 396 0.28 -28.11 -10.21
CA THR A 396 0.90 -27.61 -11.46
C THR A 396 0.51 -28.41 -12.71
N THR A 397 -0.13 -29.58 -12.54
CA THR A 397 -0.68 -30.43 -13.60
C THR A 397 -2.12 -30.09 -14.01
N CYS A 398 -2.77 -29.11 -13.38
CA CYS A 398 -4.09 -28.64 -13.80
C CYS A 398 -4.04 -27.80 -15.10
N GLY A 399 -5.20 -27.46 -15.66
CA GLY A 399 -5.28 -26.61 -16.85
C GLY A 399 -4.80 -25.19 -16.58
N GLN A 400 -4.66 -24.39 -17.63
CA GLN A 400 -4.29 -22.97 -17.51
C GLN A 400 -5.23 -22.11 -18.36
N LEU A 401 -5.99 -21.23 -17.72
CA LEU A 401 -6.83 -20.25 -18.41
C LEU A 401 -5.99 -19.02 -18.77
N HIS A 402 -5.77 -18.79 -20.05
CA HIS A 402 -5.26 -17.50 -20.52
C HIS A 402 -6.32 -16.41 -20.26
N LEU A 403 -5.95 -15.37 -19.51
CA LEU A 403 -6.90 -14.36 -19.01
C LEU A 403 -7.53 -13.52 -20.14
N ILE A 404 -6.79 -13.28 -21.22
CA ILE A 404 -7.26 -12.53 -22.40
C ILE A 404 -7.53 -13.51 -23.54
N VAL A 405 -8.79 -13.71 -23.93
CA VAL A 405 -9.12 -14.43 -25.17
C VAL A 405 -8.63 -13.58 -26.35
N SER A 406 -7.82 -14.14 -27.25
CA SER A 406 -7.37 -13.42 -28.43
C SER A 406 -8.54 -13.21 -29.39
N GLU A 407 -8.73 -12.00 -29.91
CA GLU A 407 -9.85 -11.65 -30.80
C GLU A 407 -9.87 -12.44 -32.12
N THR A 408 -8.75 -13.07 -32.51
CA THR A 408 -8.65 -13.96 -33.66
C THR A 408 -8.83 -15.45 -33.32
N LYS A 409 -9.02 -15.80 -32.05
CA LYS A 409 -9.38 -17.15 -31.61
C LYS A 409 -10.84 -17.19 -31.18
N VAL A 410 -11.59 -18.07 -31.82
CA VAL A 410 -12.94 -18.48 -31.36
C VAL A 410 -12.86 -18.83 -29.87
N PRO A 411 -13.86 -18.44 -29.05
CA PRO A 411 -13.93 -18.85 -27.64
C PRO A 411 -13.74 -20.37 -27.50
N THR A 412 -13.07 -20.82 -26.44
CA THR A 412 -12.86 -22.26 -26.20
C THR A 412 -14.22 -22.95 -26.17
N GLY A 413 -14.44 -23.84 -27.15
CA GLY A 413 -15.76 -24.00 -27.76
C GLY A 413 -16.91 -24.35 -26.83
N SER A 414 -18.11 -23.94 -27.25
CA SER A 414 -19.38 -24.48 -26.75
C SER A 414 -19.34 -26.02 -26.69
N HIS A 415 -19.91 -26.58 -25.62
CA HIS A 415 -19.87 -28.01 -25.25
C HIS A 415 -19.90 -28.98 -26.45
N VAL A 416 -18.72 -29.45 -26.86
CA VAL A 416 -18.52 -30.57 -27.79
C VAL A 416 -17.43 -31.46 -27.18
N PRO A 417 -17.67 -32.78 -26.99
CA PRO A 417 -16.72 -33.67 -26.34
C PRO A 417 -15.57 -34.05 -27.28
N GLY A 418 -14.58 -33.15 -27.45
CA GLY A 418 -13.51 -33.37 -28.43
C GLY A 418 -12.39 -32.32 -28.51
N SER A 419 -12.07 -31.59 -27.43
CA SER A 419 -10.90 -30.70 -27.44
C SER A 419 -9.61 -31.46 -27.13
N THR A 420 -8.69 -31.54 -28.10
CA THR A 420 -7.35 -32.11 -27.90
C THR A 420 -6.53 -31.24 -26.94
N ASN A 421 -6.30 -31.73 -25.72
CA ASN A 421 -5.31 -31.13 -24.83
C ASN A 421 -3.92 -31.30 -25.47
N MET A 422 -3.12 -30.23 -25.54
CA MET A 422 -1.67 -30.41 -25.71
C MET A 422 -1.11 -31.01 -24.40
N GLN A 423 -0.65 -32.26 -24.45
CA GLN A 423 0.18 -32.79 -23.37
C GLN A 423 1.55 -32.09 -23.40
N PRO A 424 2.11 -31.70 -22.25
CA PRO A 424 3.46 -31.14 -22.19
C PRO A 424 4.49 -32.26 -22.45
N THR A 425 5.05 -32.29 -23.66
CA THR A 425 6.14 -33.20 -24.03
C THR A 425 7.47 -32.74 -23.44
N GLY A 426 7.67 -33.05 -22.16
CA GLY A 426 8.93 -32.86 -21.43
C GLY A 426 9.06 -31.51 -20.72
N GLY A 427 9.87 -31.47 -19.65
CA GLY A 427 10.34 -30.22 -19.05
C GLY A 427 9.39 -29.49 -18.08
N ASN A 428 8.53 -30.20 -17.34
CA ASN A 428 7.67 -29.59 -16.31
C ASN A 428 8.48 -29.06 -15.09
N ILE A 429 9.14 -27.91 -15.23
CA ILE A 429 9.79 -27.17 -14.14
C ILE A 429 9.14 -25.80 -14.02
N VAL A 430 8.41 -25.59 -12.92
CA VAL A 430 7.68 -24.35 -12.64
C VAL A 430 8.45 -23.55 -11.59
N SER A 431 9.11 -22.47 -12.03
CA SER A 431 9.96 -21.60 -11.21
C SER A 431 9.60 -20.13 -11.42
N THR A 432 9.69 -19.33 -10.35
CA THR A 432 9.44 -17.88 -10.34
C THR A 432 10.74 -17.08 -10.19
N PRO A 433 10.93 -15.96 -10.91
CA PRO A 433 11.90 -14.93 -10.53
C PRO A 433 11.39 -14.11 -9.34
N ALA A 434 12.30 -13.55 -8.54
CA ALA A 434 11.97 -12.83 -7.31
C ALA A 434 11.60 -11.32 -7.54
N PRO A 435 11.37 -10.49 -6.50
CA PRO A 435 10.47 -9.32 -6.60
C PRO A 435 11.11 -8.03 -7.15
N GLU A 436 11.57 -8.03 -8.40
CA GLU A 436 12.40 -6.96 -8.96
C GLU A 436 11.73 -5.58 -9.12
N ARG A 437 10.47 -5.49 -9.60
CA ARG A 437 9.75 -4.21 -9.76
C ARG A 437 8.36 -4.22 -9.11
N GLY A 438 8.35 -4.66 -7.84
CA GLY A 438 7.15 -5.07 -7.13
C GLY A 438 6.73 -6.49 -7.52
N ASP A 439 5.84 -7.10 -6.72
CA ASP A 439 5.60 -8.56 -6.68
C ASP A 439 5.24 -9.27 -8.01
N TYR A 440 4.92 -8.54 -9.09
CA TYR A 440 4.62 -9.09 -10.41
C TYR A 440 5.22 -8.22 -11.52
N PRO A 441 6.03 -8.77 -12.44
CA PRO A 441 6.59 -8.01 -13.56
C PRO A 441 5.55 -7.80 -14.67
N SER A 442 5.21 -6.53 -14.94
CA SER A 442 4.41 -6.17 -16.11
C SER A 442 5.26 -6.25 -17.39
N TYR A 443 5.09 -7.31 -18.19
CA TYR A 443 5.62 -7.48 -19.55
C TYR A 443 7.14 -7.29 -19.72
N VAL A 444 7.90 -8.39 -19.78
CA VAL A 444 9.32 -8.37 -20.21
C VAL A 444 9.38 -8.31 -21.74
N ALA A 445 10.28 -7.49 -22.29
CA ALA A 445 10.51 -7.41 -23.73
C ALA A 445 11.15 -8.72 -24.26
N GLY A 446 10.77 -9.14 -25.48
CA GLY A 446 11.33 -10.32 -26.14
C GLY A 446 10.32 -11.43 -26.50
N GLY A 447 9.09 -11.37 -25.99
CA GLY A 447 7.98 -12.22 -26.45
C GLY A 447 8.00 -13.67 -25.96
N VAL A 448 8.95 -14.06 -25.11
CA VAL A 448 8.96 -15.39 -24.45
C VAL A 448 7.98 -15.38 -23.26
N PRO A 449 6.99 -16.31 -23.20
CA PRO A 449 6.10 -16.41 -22.05
C PRO A 449 6.86 -16.88 -20.80
N VAL A 450 6.96 -16.02 -19.79
CA VAL A 450 7.51 -16.40 -18.47
C VAL A 450 6.44 -17.17 -17.70
N THR A 451 6.75 -18.43 -17.35
CA THR A 451 5.93 -19.26 -16.47
C THR A 451 5.85 -18.64 -15.08
N ILE A 452 4.65 -18.49 -14.52
CA ILE A 452 4.45 -17.91 -13.18
C ILE A 452 3.93 -18.98 -12.21
N ARG A 453 4.51 -19.00 -11.01
CA ARG A 453 4.21 -19.91 -9.91
C ARG A 453 3.45 -19.15 -8.83
N TYR A 454 2.52 -19.84 -8.17
CA TYR A 454 1.96 -19.36 -6.91
C TYR A 454 2.81 -19.89 -5.75
N GLU A 455 3.26 -18.98 -4.90
CA GLU A 455 4.00 -19.28 -3.68
C GLU A 455 3.06 -19.18 -2.48
N PRO A 456 3.04 -20.17 -1.56
CA PRO A 456 2.30 -20.07 -0.30
C PRO A 456 2.68 -18.81 0.48
N ARG A 457 1.70 -18.17 1.11
CA ARG A 457 1.87 -16.95 1.91
C ARG A 457 1.15 -17.07 3.24
N LYS A 458 1.86 -16.71 4.31
CA LYS A 458 1.33 -16.55 5.66
C LYS A 458 0.83 -15.11 5.87
N HIS A 459 -0.25 -14.95 6.62
CA HIS A 459 -0.85 -13.66 6.93
C HIS A 459 -0.25 -13.17 8.26
N CYS A 460 0.39 -12.01 8.26
CA CYS A 460 1.17 -11.52 9.40
C CYS A 460 0.67 -10.15 9.86
N ARG A 461 0.74 -9.91 11.18
CA ARG A 461 0.55 -8.59 11.79
C ARG A 461 1.72 -8.24 12.69
N LEU A 462 2.30 -7.09 12.44
CA LEU A 462 3.43 -6.55 13.17
C LEU A 462 3.00 -5.22 13.81
N VAL A 463 3.26 -5.05 15.10
CA VAL A 463 2.95 -3.80 15.83
C VAL A 463 4.26 -3.16 16.29
N PHE A 464 4.50 -1.91 15.88
CA PHE A 464 5.62 -1.11 16.34
C PHE A 464 5.18 -0.10 17.41
N LYS A 465 6.03 0.12 18.41
CA LYS A 465 5.83 1.12 19.46
C LYS A 465 5.79 2.54 18.92
N GLU A 466 6.76 2.92 18.08
CA GLU A 466 6.93 4.30 17.62
C GLU A 466 6.15 4.62 16.34
N VAL A 467 5.53 5.81 16.28
CA VAL A 467 4.95 6.34 15.03
C VAL A 467 5.92 7.34 14.39
N GLY A 468 6.86 6.82 13.60
CA GLY A 468 7.92 7.60 12.96
C GLY A 468 7.48 8.50 11.80
N THR A 469 8.28 9.54 11.53
CA THR A 469 8.16 10.40 10.35
C THR A 469 9.19 9.99 9.30
N PRO A 470 8.79 9.48 8.11
CA PRO A 470 9.72 9.14 7.04
C PRO A 470 10.61 10.31 6.62
N LEU A 471 11.89 10.04 6.34
CA LEU A 471 12.92 11.06 6.06
C LEU A 471 12.48 12.13 5.05
N HIS A 472 11.83 11.74 3.95
CA HIS A 472 11.34 12.66 2.91
C HIS A 472 10.20 13.61 3.36
N LYS A 473 9.71 13.50 4.60
CA LYS A 473 8.73 14.40 5.20
C LYS A 473 9.35 15.35 6.24
N ILE A 474 10.64 15.23 6.53
CA ILE A 474 11.35 16.10 7.46
C ILE A 474 11.76 17.40 6.71
N PRO A 475 11.22 18.58 7.06
CA PRO A 475 11.60 19.82 6.38
C PRO A 475 12.92 20.39 6.92
N ASN A 476 13.27 20.10 8.17
CA ASN A 476 14.47 20.61 8.81
C ASN A 476 15.69 19.77 8.37
N HIS A 477 16.64 20.39 7.66
CA HIS A 477 17.81 19.69 7.15
C HIS A 477 18.82 19.28 8.25
N THR A 478 18.89 19.97 9.39
CA THR A 478 19.68 19.54 10.56
C THR A 478 19.21 18.16 11.02
N ASN A 479 17.92 18.00 11.31
CA ASN A 479 17.32 16.75 11.77
C ASN A 479 17.43 15.65 10.72
N LEU A 480 17.33 16.01 9.44
CA LEU A 480 17.47 15.08 8.31
C LEU A 480 18.90 14.51 8.23
N PHE A 481 19.94 15.35 8.32
CA PHE A 481 21.33 14.86 8.32
C PHE A 481 21.69 14.12 9.62
N LEU A 482 21.14 14.52 10.77
CA LEU A 482 21.20 13.71 12.00
C LEU A 482 20.55 12.33 11.81
N CYS A 483 19.41 12.26 11.09
CA CYS A 483 18.78 10.99 10.79
C CYS A 483 19.72 10.08 9.96
N LEU A 484 20.43 10.65 8.98
CA LEU A 484 21.42 9.91 8.17
C LEU A 484 22.64 9.47 8.99
N VAL A 485 23.07 10.24 10.00
CA VAL A 485 24.10 9.81 10.98
C VAL A 485 23.63 8.59 11.77
N ASP A 486 22.41 8.61 12.31
CA ASP A 486 21.88 7.46 13.05
C ASP A 486 21.59 6.25 12.14
N ALA A 487 21.24 6.48 10.87
CA ALA A 487 21.14 5.42 9.87
C ALA A 487 22.49 4.73 9.62
N LEU A 488 23.61 5.49 9.55
CA LEU A 488 24.95 4.90 9.47
C LEU A 488 25.31 4.09 10.73
N LYS A 489 24.93 4.55 11.92
CA LYS A 489 25.10 3.76 13.17
C LYS A 489 24.28 2.47 13.15
N GLY A 490 23.04 2.52 12.68
CA GLY A 490 22.18 1.34 12.50
C GLY A 490 22.73 0.38 11.43
N LEU A 491 23.30 0.89 10.34
CA LEU A 491 24.02 0.09 9.35
C LEU A 491 25.31 -0.53 9.94
N LYS A 492 26.00 0.14 10.87
CA LYS A 492 27.11 -0.51 11.61
C LYS A 492 26.59 -1.65 12.50
N VAL A 493 25.44 -1.50 13.17
CA VAL A 493 24.84 -2.63 13.94
C VAL A 493 24.44 -3.80 13.01
N LEU A 494 24.03 -3.54 11.76
CA LEU A 494 23.86 -4.61 10.76
C LEU A 494 25.21 -5.23 10.34
N HIS A 495 26.26 -4.44 10.15
CA HIS A 495 27.62 -4.93 9.89
C HIS A 495 28.11 -5.83 11.03
N ASP A 496 28.01 -5.39 12.28
CA ASP A 496 28.36 -6.17 13.48
C ASP A 496 27.53 -7.47 13.60
N ALA A 497 26.26 -7.44 13.14
CA ALA A 497 25.39 -8.62 13.00
C ALA A 497 25.60 -9.44 11.71
N ARG A 498 26.64 -9.10 10.93
CA ARG A 498 27.06 -9.68 9.65
C ARG A 498 25.96 -9.73 8.58
N ARG A 499 25.24 -8.63 8.44
CA ARG A 499 24.03 -8.46 7.60
C ARG A 499 24.05 -7.17 6.79
N ILE A 500 23.28 -7.19 5.71
CA ILE A 500 23.03 -6.07 4.79
C ILE A 500 21.53 -5.89 4.58
N HIS A 501 21.05 -4.66 4.42
CA HIS A 501 19.63 -4.29 4.37
C HIS A 501 19.00 -4.40 2.97
N ARG A 502 19.71 -3.98 1.93
CA ARG A 502 19.31 -4.10 0.50
C ARG A 502 18.04 -3.29 0.09
N ASP A 503 17.47 -2.44 0.93
CA ASP A 503 16.41 -1.46 0.55
C ASP A 503 16.44 -0.21 1.44
N ILE A 504 17.63 0.36 1.67
CA ILE A 504 17.77 1.67 2.32
C ILE A 504 17.11 2.74 1.45
N SER A 505 16.16 3.47 2.05
CA SER A 505 15.35 4.45 1.33
C SER A 505 14.81 5.55 2.24
N THR A 506 14.40 6.68 1.66
CA THR A 506 13.71 7.76 2.38
C THR A 506 12.33 7.38 2.93
N GLY A 507 11.84 6.16 2.64
CA GLY A 507 10.64 5.58 3.25
C GLY A 507 10.94 4.69 4.46
N ASN A 508 12.10 4.01 4.44
CA ASN A 508 12.50 3.00 5.43
C ASN A 508 13.35 3.58 6.57
N LEU A 509 13.83 4.83 6.42
CA LEU A 509 14.43 5.64 7.47
C LEU A 509 13.37 6.55 8.11
N LEU A 510 13.08 6.32 9.39
CA LEU A 510 11.99 6.95 10.14
C LEU A 510 12.53 7.76 11.31
N TRP A 511 12.26 9.08 11.36
CA TRP A 511 12.59 9.92 12.51
C TRP A 511 11.53 9.71 13.60
N CYS A 512 11.94 9.07 14.69
CA CYS A 512 11.08 8.61 15.77
C CYS A 512 11.38 9.36 17.06
N LYS A 513 10.33 9.82 17.75
CA LYS A 513 10.45 10.37 19.10
C LYS A 513 10.58 9.22 20.10
N THR A 514 11.67 9.19 20.86
CA THR A 514 11.97 8.11 21.84
C THR A 514 11.71 8.53 23.28
N GLY A 515 11.92 9.82 23.60
CA GLY A 515 11.75 10.43 24.92
C GLY A 515 11.16 11.84 24.83
N PRO A 516 11.00 12.58 25.94
CA PRO A 516 10.32 13.88 25.97
C PRO A 516 10.88 14.91 24.98
N SER A 517 12.20 14.93 24.79
CA SER A 517 12.94 15.77 23.84
C SER A 517 13.87 14.98 22.90
N GLU A 518 13.90 13.65 23.02
CA GLU A 518 14.81 12.77 22.29
C GLU A 518 14.18 12.25 21.00
N TYR A 519 14.99 12.20 19.95
CA TYR A 519 14.64 11.65 18.65
C TYR A 519 15.83 10.89 18.07
N PHE A 520 15.55 9.78 17.39
CA PHE A 520 16.54 8.98 16.66
C PHE A 520 16.00 8.63 15.27
N CYS A 521 16.88 8.41 14.31
CA CYS A 521 16.50 7.68 13.09
C CYS A 521 16.40 6.18 13.41
N LYS A 522 15.26 5.59 13.05
CA LYS A 522 15.03 4.15 13.14
C LYS A 522 14.87 3.55 11.75
N ILE A 523 15.59 2.46 11.53
CA ILE A 523 15.52 1.60 10.36
C ILE A 523 14.29 0.68 10.47
N SER A 524 13.61 0.46 9.34
CA SER A 524 12.37 -0.32 9.23
C SER A 524 12.28 -1.07 7.89
N ASP A 525 11.38 -2.05 7.78
CA ASP A 525 11.22 -2.96 6.63
C ASP A 525 12.40 -3.93 6.47
N LEU A 526 12.70 -4.66 7.56
CA LEU A 526 13.79 -5.64 7.61
C LEU A 526 13.56 -6.89 6.75
N GLU A 527 12.42 -7.02 6.06
CA GLU A 527 12.06 -8.17 5.20
C GLU A 527 13.11 -8.49 4.10
N TYR A 528 13.91 -7.49 3.69
CA TYR A 528 14.98 -7.62 2.70
C TYR A 528 16.38 -7.81 3.30
N VAL A 529 16.54 -7.73 4.63
CA VAL A 529 17.83 -7.94 5.30
C VAL A 529 18.31 -9.37 5.07
N ARG A 530 19.57 -9.56 4.68
CA ARG A 530 20.20 -10.88 4.51
C ARG A 530 21.57 -10.90 5.19
N ARG A 531 22.03 -12.09 5.57
CA ARG A 531 23.44 -12.29 5.98
C ARG A 531 24.36 -11.92 4.83
N TYR A 532 25.56 -11.48 5.18
CA TYR A 532 26.59 -11.20 4.20
C TYR A 532 26.96 -12.50 3.46
N LEU A 533 26.94 -12.44 2.12
CA LEU A 533 26.81 -13.63 1.25
C LEU A 533 27.96 -14.64 1.36
N VAL A 534 29.12 -14.18 1.84
CA VAL A 534 30.33 -14.98 2.08
C VAL A 534 30.13 -16.03 3.19
N GLU A 535 29.17 -15.81 4.08
CA GLU A 535 28.92 -16.63 5.28
C GLU A 535 27.63 -17.45 5.18
N MET A 536 27.05 -17.56 3.97
CA MET A 536 25.99 -18.53 3.68
C MET A 536 26.57 -19.94 3.50
N LYS A 537 25.82 -20.96 3.92
CA LYS A 537 26.22 -22.36 3.75
C LYS A 537 25.94 -22.85 2.35
N ASP A 538 26.70 -23.86 1.89
CA ASP A 538 26.40 -24.59 0.66
C ASP A 538 24.93 -25.05 0.62
N GLY A 539 24.20 -24.60 -0.40
CA GLY A 539 22.78 -24.90 -0.57
C GLY A 539 21.80 -23.93 0.08
N GLU A 540 22.25 -22.90 0.83
CA GLU A 540 21.36 -21.79 1.22
C GLU A 540 20.92 -21.00 -0.03
N PRO A 541 19.62 -20.63 -0.15
CA PRO A 541 19.06 -20.12 -1.40
C PRO A 541 19.55 -18.71 -1.73
N GLN A 542 20.50 -18.61 -2.66
CA GLN A 542 20.99 -17.34 -3.19
C GLN A 542 19.85 -16.54 -3.84
N HIS A 543 19.39 -15.48 -3.17
CA HIS A 543 18.48 -14.50 -3.76
C HIS A 543 19.23 -13.54 -4.70
N ALA A 544 19.61 -14.06 -5.87
CA ALA A 544 20.43 -13.41 -6.90
C ALA A 544 19.75 -12.21 -7.60
N HIS A 545 18.49 -11.91 -7.28
CA HIS A 545 17.73 -10.82 -7.89
C HIS A 545 18.11 -9.45 -7.31
N LYS A 546 18.15 -8.42 -8.18
CA LYS A 546 18.41 -7.03 -7.80
C LYS A 546 17.20 -6.47 -7.05
N THR A 547 17.38 -6.19 -5.76
CA THR A 547 16.35 -5.69 -4.84
C THR A 547 16.73 -4.32 -4.31
N GLY A 548 15.76 -3.41 -4.17
CA GLY A 548 15.95 -2.12 -3.51
C GLY A 548 15.28 -0.97 -4.27
N THR A 549 15.19 0.19 -3.63
CA THR A 549 14.62 1.42 -4.19
C THR A 549 15.56 2.02 -5.24
N PRO A 550 15.17 2.12 -6.54
CA PRO A 550 16.11 2.44 -7.62
C PRO A 550 16.93 3.73 -7.48
N SER A 551 16.38 4.79 -6.86
CA SER A 551 17.13 6.04 -6.61
C SER A 551 18.29 5.90 -5.63
N PHE A 552 18.27 4.90 -4.76
CA PHE A 552 19.20 4.73 -3.64
C PHE A 552 19.98 3.40 -3.74
N MET A 553 19.67 2.58 -4.74
CA MET A 553 20.46 1.40 -5.11
C MET A 553 21.88 1.81 -5.55
N ALA A 554 22.90 1.13 -5.01
CA ALA A 554 24.29 1.37 -5.33
C ALA A 554 24.60 1.16 -6.83
N VAL A 555 25.56 1.90 -7.36
CA VAL A 555 25.96 1.84 -8.78
C VAL A 555 26.35 0.41 -9.16
N GLU A 556 27.23 -0.24 -8.39
CA GLU A 556 27.62 -1.63 -8.66
C GLU A 556 26.41 -2.58 -8.71
N VAL A 557 25.44 -2.42 -7.79
CA VAL A 557 24.21 -3.25 -7.78
C VAL A 557 23.35 -2.98 -9.01
N GLN A 558 23.28 -1.74 -9.49
CA GLN A 558 22.51 -1.40 -10.69
C GLN A 558 23.11 -2.04 -11.95
N TYR A 559 24.43 -1.98 -12.12
CA TYR A 559 25.12 -2.63 -13.23
C TYR A 559 25.14 -4.16 -13.05
N GLY A 560 25.35 -4.65 -11.82
CA GLY A 560 25.50 -6.06 -11.46
C GLY A 560 26.94 -6.56 -11.63
N ASP A 561 27.90 -5.66 -11.50
CA ASP A 561 29.30 -5.84 -11.84
C ASP A 561 30.16 -4.86 -11.01
N ARG A 562 31.46 -5.12 -10.91
CA ARG A 562 32.42 -4.25 -10.21
C ARG A 562 32.70 -2.98 -11.02
N VAL A 563 33.15 -1.92 -10.34
CA VAL A 563 33.19 -0.58 -10.95
C VAL A 563 34.45 0.21 -10.64
N PHE A 564 35.17 -0.10 -9.57
CA PHE A 564 36.30 0.70 -9.06
C PHE A 564 37.65 0.00 -9.19
N ASP A 565 37.67 -1.30 -9.47
CA ASP A 565 38.83 -2.12 -9.85
C ASP A 565 39.66 -1.61 -11.06
N HIS A 566 39.06 -0.77 -11.91
CA HIS A 566 39.65 -0.27 -13.15
C HIS A 566 39.68 1.27 -13.25
N ILE A 567 39.55 1.97 -12.12
CA ILE A 567 39.62 3.45 -12.08
C ILE A 567 41.04 3.86 -11.68
N GLU A 568 41.77 4.51 -12.59
CA GLU A 568 43.09 5.12 -12.32
C GLU A 568 43.01 6.10 -11.14
N ASP A 569 44.14 6.31 -10.44
CA ASP A 569 44.20 7.30 -9.38
C ASP A 569 44.29 8.71 -9.97
N GLU A 570 43.16 9.43 -9.95
CA GLU A 570 43.21 10.88 -9.96
C GLU A 570 43.99 11.33 -8.71
N ASP A 571 44.97 12.21 -8.91
CA ASP A 571 45.72 12.88 -7.84
C ASP A 571 44.80 13.88 -7.11
N ASP A 572 43.82 13.34 -6.37
CA ASP A 572 42.97 14.04 -5.39
C ASP A 572 43.91 14.54 -4.27
N GLY A 573 44.60 15.66 -4.51
CA GLY A 573 45.68 16.23 -3.69
C GLY A 573 45.29 16.75 -2.29
N ASP A 574 44.28 16.15 -1.67
CA ASP A 574 43.91 16.27 -0.26
C ASP A 574 45.02 15.55 0.55
N LYS A 575 46.19 16.21 0.68
CA LYS A 575 47.11 15.90 1.78
C LYS A 575 46.30 15.92 3.07
N ASP A 576 46.56 14.99 3.99
CA ASP A 576 45.89 14.97 5.29
C ASP A 576 46.31 16.18 6.15
N SER A 577 45.76 17.36 5.82
CA SER A 577 45.71 18.52 6.69
C SER A 577 44.50 18.38 7.60
N GLU A 578 44.76 18.29 8.90
CA GLU A 578 43.78 18.44 9.96
C GLU A 578 43.38 19.92 10.08
N ASP A 579 42.82 20.47 9.00
CA ASP A 579 42.27 21.82 8.96
C ASP A 579 41.00 21.88 9.82
N GLU A 580 41.19 21.98 11.14
CA GLU A 580 40.19 22.48 12.07
C GLU A 580 39.74 23.87 11.62
N ASP A 581 38.47 24.00 11.22
CA ASP A 581 37.82 25.30 11.10
C ASP A 581 37.60 25.85 12.52
N PRO A 582 38.36 26.87 12.98
CA PRO A 582 38.31 27.34 14.37
C PRO A 582 37.02 28.13 14.68
N THR A 583 36.06 28.19 13.74
CA THR A 583 34.75 28.83 13.93
C THR A 583 33.63 27.85 14.32
N LEU A 584 33.94 26.54 14.43
CA LEU A 584 33.03 25.53 14.94
C LEU A 584 33.43 25.12 16.38
N PRO A 585 32.51 25.12 17.36
CA PRO A 585 32.84 24.69 18.71
C PRO A 585 33.17 23.18 18.74
N PRO A 586 34.07 22.74 19.64
CA PRO A 586 34.36 21.32 19.84
C PRO A 586 33.12 20.58 20.34
N VAL A 587 33.15 19.25 20.21
CA VAL A 587 32.10 18.37 20.73
C VAL A 587 32.75 17.38 21.67
N ASP A 588 32.46 17.50 22.97
CA ASP A 588 32.94 16.58 23.98
C ASP A 588 32.33 15.18 23.73
N PHE A 589 33.17 14.25 23.31
CA PHE A 589 32.88 12.83 23.26
C PHE A 589 33.98 12.10 24.04
N GLU A 590 33.69 11.70 25.27
CA GLU A 590 34.55 10.78 26.01
C GLU A 590 34.54 9.42 25.29
N VAL A 591 35.67 9.07 24.69
CA VAL A 591 35.97 7.73 24.16
C VAL A 591 37.18 7.22 24.92
N ASP A 592 37.01 6.11 25.64
CA ASP A 592 38.05 5.48 26.45
C ASP A 592 39.00 4.68 25.54
N ASP A 593 40.08 5.30 25.08
CA ASP A 593 41.06 4.69 24.17
C ASP A 593 42.03 3.77 24.92
N GLY A 594 41.52 2.57 25.20
CA GLY A 594 42.14 1.58 26.09
C GLY A 594 43.30 0.79 25.49
N GLY A 595 44.49 1.40 25.44
CA GLY A 595 45.76 0.66 25.62
C GLY A 595 46.59 0.36 24.38
N ASN A 596 47.59 1.22 24.13
CA ASN A 596 48.70 0.96 23.21
C ASN A 596 49.47 -0.33 23.57
N SER A 597 49.76 -1.17 22.57
CA SER A 597 50.77 -2.24 22.68
C SER A 597 51.51 -2.42 21.35
N SER A 598 52.84 -2.42 21.42
CA SER A 598 53.75 -2.46 20.28
C SER A 598 54.35 -3.86 20.09
N VAL A 599 54.33 -4.38 18.86
CA VAL A 599 55.16 -5.53 18.46
C VAL A 599 55.71 -5.29 17.05
N ASP A 600 56.99 -4.94 17.02
CA ASP A 600 58.05 -5.29 16.06
C ASP A 600 57.73 -5.37 14.55
N GLU A 601 58.41 -4.50 13.78
CA GLU A 601 58.63 -4.68 12.35
C GLU A 601 59.73 -5.74 12.12
N ASP A 602 59.43 -6.78 11.35
CA ASP A 602 60.43 -7.59 10.64
C ASP A 602 59.94 -7.80 9.21
N GLY A 603 60.71 -7.33 8.23
CA GLY A 603 60.28 -7.23 6.84
C GLY A 603 60.84 -8.35 5.97
N ASP A 604 60.01 -8.90 5.07
CA ASP A 604 60.47 -9.76 3.99
C ASP A 604 59.81 -9.37 2.65
N ASN A 605 60.58 -9.37 1.56
CA ASN A 605 60.23 -8.67 0.33
C ASN A 605 59.85 -9.65 -0.79
N PRO A 606 58.59 -9.68 -1.27
CA PRO A 606 58.08 -10.79 -2.07
C PRO A 606 58.53 -10.75 -3.53
N ASN A 607 59.54 -11.55 -3.89
CA ASN A 607 59.88 -11.92 -5.27
C ASN A 607 60.34 -13.39 -5.36
N ASP A 608 59.40 -14.31 -5.67
CA ASP A 608 59.56 -15.45 -6.61
C ASP A 608 58.51 -16.55 -6.36
N ALA A 609 57.34 -16.47 -7.03
CA ALA A 609 56.42 -17.61 -7.21
C ALA A 609 55.30 -17.36 -8.26
N ALA A 610 55.60 -16.74 -9.41
CA ALA A 610 54.59 -16.50 -10.45
C ALA A 610 54.24 -17.79 -11.23
N SER A 611 53.25 -18.57 -10.77
CA SER A 611 52.81 -19.80 -11.47
C SER A 611 51.28 -20.01 -11.51
N GLY A 612 50.67 -19.56 -12.61
CA GLY A 612 49.61 -20.34 -13.29
C GLY A 612 48.22 -20.46 -12.67
N ALA A 613 47.91 -19.78 -11.56
CA ALA A 613 46.54 -19.72 -11.05
C ALA A 613 45.64 -18.89 -11.98
N THR A 614 44.77 -19.54 -12.76
CA THR A 614 43.69 -18.85 -13.46
C THR A 614 42.74 -18.24 -12.44
N VAL A 615 42.77 -16.92 -12.27
CA VAL A 615 41.89 -16.19 -11.35
C VAL A 615 40.45 -16.42 -11.77
N VAL A 616 39.72 -17.24 -11.01
CA VAL A 616 38.28 -17.40 -11.17
C VAL A 616 37.65 -16.08 -10.77
N ALA A 617 37.04 -15.38 -11.73
CA ALA A 617 36.37 -14.11 -11.48
C ALA A 617 35.33 -14.30 -10.37
N LEU A 618 35.58 -13.67 -9.21
CA LEU A 618 34.70 -13.76 -8.06
C LEU A 618 33.32 -13.19 -8.42
N PRO A 619 32.22 -13.88 -8.09
CA PRO A 619 30.88 -13.41 -8.45
C PRO A 619 30.60 -12.04 -7.85
N PHE A 620 29.72 -11.27 -8.50
CA PHE A 620 29.21 -10.04 -7.93
C PHE A 620 28.35 -10.34 -6.69
N LEU A 621 28.78 -9.85 -5.53
CA LEU A 621 28.10 -10.03 -4.24
C LEU A 621 27.69 -8.66 -3.68
N HIS A 622 26.50 -8.57 -3.10
CA HIS A 622 26.14 -7.38 -2.34
C HIS A 622 27.00 -7.27 -1.08
N ASN A 623 27.55 -6.09 -0.80
CA ASN A 623 28.43 -5.80 0.33
C ASN A 623 27.96 -4.58 1.15
N TYR A 624 28.61 -4.31 2.28
CA TYR A 624 28.20 -3.28 3.23
C TYR A 624 28.24 -1.85 2.65
N LEU A 625 29.12 -1.57 1.67
CA LEU A 625 29.17 -0.27 1.01
C LEU A 625 27.90 0.02 0.20
N HIS A 626 27.17 -1.00 -0.26
CA HIS A 626 25.99 -0.78 -1.10
C HIS A 626 24.82 -0.11 -0.35
N ASP A 627 24.65 -0.41 0.94
CA ASP A 627 23.66 0.29 1.78
C ASP A 627 24.15 1.69 2.20
N ILE A 628 25.46 1.86 2.39
CA ILE A 628 26.12 3.14 2.75
C ILE A 628 26.07 4.13 1.58
N GLU A 629 26.35 3.66 0.35
CA GLU A 629 26.15 4.43 -0.88
C GLU A 629 24.68 4.83 -1.03
N GLY A 630 23.74 3.99 -0.58
CA GLY A 630 22.33 4.35 -0.48
C GLY A 630 22.05 5.54 0.44
N VAL A 631 22.69 5.59 1.63
CA VAL A 631 22.63 6.77 2.53
C VAL A 631 23.20 8.02 1.85
N TRP A 632 24.29 7.90 1.09
CA TRP A 632 24.88 9.00 0.34
C TRP A 632 23.99 9.48 -0.82
N TRP A 633 23.44 8.56 -1.62
CA TRP A 633 22.48 8.89 -2.68
C TRP A 633 21.21 9.56 -2.14
N ILE A 634 20.76 9.18 -0.94
CA ILE A 634 19.65 9.86 -0.26
C ILE A 634 20.00 11.33 0.01
N ALA A 635 21.20 11.64 0.51
CA ALA A 635 21.63 13.02 0.73
C ALA A 635 21.73 13.82 -0.58
N ILE A 636 22.35 13.27 -1.61
CA ILE A 636 22.44 13.89 -2.95
C ILE A 636 21.04 14.15 -3.54
N TRP A 637 20.13 13.17 -3.43
CA TRP A 637 18.74 13.27 -3.89
C TRP A 637 17.99 14.43 -3.20
N ILE A 638 18.19 14.59 -1.88
CA ILE A 638 17.55 15.63 -1.07
C ILE A 638 18.09 17.02 -1.44
N LEU A 639 19.40 17.18 -1.60
CA LEU A 639 20.01 18.46 -1.96
C LEU A 639 19.60 18.95 -3.37
N LEU A 640 19.37 18.02 -4.31
CA LEU A 640 18.95 18.32 -5.68
C LEU A 640 17.44 18.56 -5.85
N TYR A 641 16.56 17.83 -5.15
CA TYR A 641 15.10 17.96 -5.29
C TYR A 641 14.43 18.91 -4.28
N THR A 642 15.18 19.48 -3.33
CA THR A 642 14.67 20.48 -2.38
C THR A 642 15.24 21.88 -2.62
N LEU A 643 14.60 22.88 -2.04
CA LEU A 643 15.16 24.22 -1.81
C LEU A 643 14.81 24.71 -0.40
N PRO A 644 15.62 25.60 0.21
CA PRO A 644 15.24 26.32 1.41
C PRO A 644 13.95 27.11 1.16
N LEU A 645 12.98 27.06 2.07
CA LEU A 645 11.62 27.63 1.88
C LEU A 645 11.63 29.11 1.47
N ALA A 646 12.57 29.90 1.99
CA ALA A 646 12.74 31.32 1.66
C ALA A 646 13.21 31.55 0.21
N VAL A 647 13.93 30.60 -0.39
CA VAL A 647 14.37 30.63 -1.81
C VAL A 647 13.29 30.04 -2.71
N ALA A 648 12.67 28.93 -2.29
CA ALA A 648 11.55 28.30 -2.99
C ALA A 648 10.44 29.31 -3.32
N SER A 649 10.05 30.12 -2.32
CA SER A 649 8.98 31.12 -2.41
C SER A 649 9.27 32.32 -3.35
N SER A 650 10.51 32.47 -3.85
CA SER A 650 10.89 33.53 -4.80
C SER A 650 11.41 33.01 -6.14
N THR A 651 11.60 31.70 -6.30
CA THR A 651 12.33 31.10 -7.44
C THR A 651 11.54 29.99 -8.15
N ILE A 652 10.46 29.47 -7.55
CA ILE A 652 9.61 28.43 -8.14
C ILE A 652 8.30 29.04 -8.61
N ASP A 653 8.00 28.90 -9.90
CA ASP A 653 6.65 29.09 -10.46
C ASP A 653 6.00 27.76 -10.86
N THR A 654 4.76 27.80 -11.35
CA THR A 654 3.95 26.61 -11.70
C THR A 654 4.34 25.92 -13.01
N THR A 655 5.26 26.49 -13.80
CA THR A 655 5.64 26.03 -15.15
C THR A 655 7.15 25.77 -15.34
N THR A 656 8.02 26.55 -14.70
CA THR A 656 9.48 26.50 -14.92
C THR A 656 10.13 25.37 -14.12
N TYR A 657 10.99 24.59 -14.78
CA TYR A 657 11.89 23.61 -14.15
C TYR A 657 13.24 24.25 -13.83
N LEU A 658 13.81 23.92 -12.67
CA LEU A 658 15.13 24.41 -12.26
C LEU A 658 16.26 23.53 -12.84
N PRO A 659 17.46 24.08 -13.13
CA PRO A 659 18.59 23.30 -13.64
C PRO A 659 18.96 22.09 -12.77
N GLN A 660 18.86 22.22 -11.44
CA GLN A 660 19.08 21.11 -10.51
C GLN A 660 18.06 19.96 -10.66
N GLU A 661 16.79 20.23 -11.02
CA GLU A 661 15.81 19.16 -11.30
C GLU A 661 16.17 18.38 -12.57
N ILE A 662 16.66 19.06 -13.61
CA ILE A 662 17.04 18.45 -14.90
C ILE A 662 18.25 17.51 -14.76
N VAL A 663 19.16 17.82 -13.82
CA VAL A 663 20.28 16.96 -13.44
C VAL A 663 19.79 15.78 -12.61
N ALA A 664 18.96 16.05 -11.61
CA ALA A 664 18.42 15.02 -10.73
C ALA A 664 17.65 13.93 -11.51
N ASP A 665 16.81 14.31 -12.48
CA ASP A 665 16.07 13.37 -13.33
C ASP A 665 16.97 12.49 -14.23
N LYS A 666 18.26 12.84 -14.41
CA LYS A 666 19.29 12.00 -15.07
C LYS A 666 20.03 11.08 -14.11
N LEU A 667 20.26 11.52 -12.87
CA LEU A 667 20.93 10.75 -11.80
C LEU A 667 20.01 9.76 -11.08
N PHE A 668 18.70 10.02 -11.12
CA PHE A 668 17.66 9.26 -10.42
C PHE A 668 16.53 8.78 -11.36
N PRO A 669 16.85 8.01 -12.43
CA PRO A 669 15.83 7.38 -13.25
C PRO A 669 15.02 6.35 -12.43
N ASP A 670 13.77 6.12 -12.81
CA ASP A 670 12.92 5.04 -12.26
C ASP A 670 13.36 3.68 -12.83
N SER A 671 14.61 3.30 -12.58
CA SER A 671 15.24 2.14 -13.20
C SER A 671 16.31 1.44 -12.34
N LEU A 672 16.15 0.12 -12.16
CA LEU A 672 17.15 -0.77 -11.55
C LEU A 672 18.48 -0.77 -12.32
N GLN A 673 18.46 -0.40 -13.60
CA GLN A 673 19.63 -0.36 -14.48
C GLN A 673 20.42 0.97 -14.38
N GLY A 674 19.99 1.90 -13.51
CA GLY A 674 20.70 3.17 -13.29
C GLY A 674 20.77 4.08 -14.52
N SER A 675 21.85 4.86 -14.60
CA SER A 675 22.25 5.63 -15.79
C SER A 675 23.78 5.78 -15.84
N ALA A 676 24.32 6.04 -17.02
CA ALA A 676 25.75 6.34 -17.18
C ALA A 676 26.13 7.61 -16.39
N GLN A 677 25.26 8.62 -16.39
CA GLN A 677 25.46 9.87 -15.65
C GLN A 677 25.56 9.63 -14.13
N ARG A 678 24.79 8.68 -13.59
CA ARG A 678 24.85 8.28 -12.18
C ARG A 678 26.17 7.59 -11.83
N LYS A 679 26.68 6.70 -12.70
CA LYS A 679 28.02 6.10 -12.55
C LYS A 679 29.08 7.21 -12.54
N THR A 680 29.12 8.06 -13.58
CA THR A 680 30.07 9.18 -13.67
C THR A 680 30.01 10.10 -12.45
N PHE A 681 28.82 10.47 -11.96
CA PHE A 681 28.68 11.37 -10.80
C PHE A 681 29.27 10.83 -9.49
N LEU A 682 29.41 9.51 -9.36
CA LEU A 682 30.11 8.87 -8.23
C LEU A 682 31.59 8.66 -8.54
N THR A 683 31.94 8.21 -9.75
CA THR A 683 33.31 7.82 -10.12
C THR A 683 34.24 9.02 -10.40
N ASP A 684 33.74 10.14 -10.93
CA ASP A 684 34.52 11.32 -11.34
C ASP A 684 34.47 12.45 -10.29
N SER A 685 35.63 12.92 -9.81
CA SER A 685 35.78 14.01 -8.83
C SER A 685 35.25 15.36 -9.34
N LYS A 686 35.43 15.65 -10.63
CA LYS A 686 35.01 16.87 -11.30
C LYS A 686 33.50 16.87 -11.51
N ALA A 687 32.90 15.70 -11.74
CA ALA A 687 31.46 15.58 -11.97
C ALA A 687 30.62 16.13 -10.79
N ILE A 688 30.90 15.74 -9.54
CA ILE A 688 30.16 16.29 -8.40
C ILE A 688 30.41 17.80 -8.22
N THR A 689 31.64 18.25 -8.45
CA THR A 689 32.06 19.65 -8.31
C THR A 689 31.36 20.58 -9.32
N GLN A 690 31.27 20.18 -10.60
CA GLN A 690 30.57 20.93 -11.65
C GLN A 690 29.09 21.19 -11.34
N HIS A 691 28.44 20.28 -10.59
CA HIS A 691 27.02 20.41 -10.25
C HIS A 691 26.77 21.26 -8.98
N MET A 692 27.80 21.60 -8.20
CA MET A 692 27.68 22.41 -6.98
C MET A 692 27.12 23.83 -7.26
N ASP A 693 27.47 24.42 -8.40
CA ASP A 693 27.03 25.77 -8.77
C ASP A 693 25.55 25.85 -9.19
N LEU A 694 24.91 24.71 -9.46
CA LEU A 694 23.48 24.64 -9.76
C LEU A 694 22.59 24.76 -8.51
N LEU A 695 23.16 24.58 -7.31
CA LEU A 695 22.41 24.63 -6.06
C LEU A 695 22.37 26.03 -5.44
N SER A 696 21.35 26.26 -4.61
CA SER A 696 21.31 27.43 -3.73
C SER A 696 22.59 27.54 -2.89
N ARG A 697 23.10 28.77 -2.68
CA ARG A 697 24.28 29.06 -1.84
C ARG A 697 24.25 28.43 -0.44
N HIS A 698 23.06 28.14 0.07
CA HIS A 698 22.84 27.48 1.36
C HIS A 698 23.21 25.99 1.38
N TYR A 699 23.26 25.32 0.21
CA TYR A 699 23.58 23.90 0.07
C TYR A 699 25.01 23.65 -0.43
N LYS A 700 25.75 24.67 -0.89
CA LYS A 700 27.16 24.49 -1.29
C LYS A 700 28.04 23.89 -0.18
N PRO A 701 27.97 24.32 1.10
CA PRO A 701 28.72 23.68 2.18
C PRO A 701 28.35 22.20 2.38
N LEU A 702 27.08 21.84 2.14
CA LEU A 702 26.60 20.46 2.23
C LEU A 702 27.15 19.63 1.07
N MET A 703 27.20 20.18 -0.16
CA MET A 703 27.81 19.49 -1.31
C MET A 703 29.32 19.29 -1.17
N VAL A 704 30.06 20.23 -0.58
CA VAL A 704 31.49 20.04 -0.28
C VAL A 704 31.69 18.85 0.67
N LEU A 705 30.84 18.74 1.71
CA LEU A 705 30.86 17.59 2.61
C LEU A 705 30.42 16.29 1.92
N MET A 706 29.44 16.33 1.01
CA MET A 706 29.07 15.16 0.22
C MET A 706 30.15 14.75 -0.80
N ALA A 707 30.97 15.68 -1.29
CA ALA A 707 32.14 15.37 -2.11
C ALA A 707 33.25 14.70 -1.27
N LYS A 708 33.56 15.21 -0.06
CA LYS A 708 34.48 14.51 0.86
C LYS A 708 33.96 13.12 1.25
N ALA A 709 32.65 12.95 1.45
CA ALA A 709 32.02 11.64 1.65
C ALA A 709 32.19 10.70 0.43
N ARG A 710 32.01 11.21 -0.80
CA ARG A 710 32.27 10.46 -2.04
C ARG A 710 33.73 10.00 -2.11
N THR A 711 34.71 10.87 -1.83
CA THR A 711 36.12 10.48 -1.93
C THR A 711 36.48 9.40 -0.91
N ARG A 712 35.98 9.46 0.33
CA ARG A 712 36.19 8.37 1.31
C ARG A 712 35.49 7.06 0.90
N LEU A 713 34.27 7.13 0.36
CA LEU A 713 33.54 5.95 -0.13
C LEU A 713 34.23 5.30 -1.35
N VAL A 714 34.65 6.09 -2.33
CA VAL A 714 35.36 5.62 -3.54
C VAL A 714 36.75 5.07 -3.20
N LYS A 715 37.47 5.68 -2.25
CA LYS A 715 38.75 5.13 -1.72
C LYS A 715 38.54 3.75 -1.11
N MET A 716 37.46 3.55 -0.34
CA MET A 716 37.14 2.24 0.24
C MET A 716 36.75 1.19 -0.81
N TYR A 717 35.92 1.55 -1.80
CA TYR A 717 35.63 0.67 -2.96
C TYR A 717 36.93 0.20 -3.65
N LYS A 718 37.80 1.15 -4.07
CA LYS A 718 39.11 0.83 -4.64
C LYS A 718 39.94 -0.13 -3.76
N GLN A 719 39.96 0.08 -2.44
CA GLN A 719 40.75 -0.73 -1.49
C GLN A 719 40.25 -2.18 -1.33
N ILE A 720 38.96 -2.45 -1.54
CA ILE A 720 38.38 -3.80 -1.44
C ILE A 720 38.24 -4.53 -2.79
N GLU A 721 38.14 -3.77 -3.89
CA GLU A 721 38.10 -4.29 -5.26
C GLU A 721 39.48 -4.48 -5.89
N ASP A 722 40.52 -3.90 -5.28
CA ASP A 722 41.95 -4.01 -5.64
C ASP A 722 42.32 -5.39 -6.25
N PRO A 723 42.66 -5.46 -7.56
CA PRO A 723 42.99 -6.71 -8.23
C PRO A 723 44.18 -7.48 -7.64
N ALA A 724 45.06 -6.83 -6.86
CA ALA A 724 46.14 -7.50 -6.13
C ALA A 724 45.65 -8.20 -4.85
N TRP A 725 44.48 -7.82 -4.32
CA TRP A 725 43.92 -8.32 -3.07
C TRP A 725 42.42 -8.67 -3.17
N PRO A 726 42.01 -9.52 -4.14
CA PRO A 726 40.61 -9.82 -4.44
C PRO A 726 39.85 -10.51 -3.30
N ASP A 727 40.56 -10.97 -2.26
CA ASP A 727 39.98 -11.54 -1.05
C ASP A 727 39.52 -10.49 -0.03
N ARG A 728 39.95 -9.22 -0.16
CA ARG A 728 39.57 -8.13 0.77
C ARG A 728 38.08 -7.85 0.77
N ILE A 729 37.43 -7.91 -0.39
CA ILE A 729 35.97 -7.80 -0.48
C ILE A 729 35.27 -8.82 0.42
N LEU A 730 35.85 -10.00 0.66
CA LEU A 730 35.27 -11.06 1.50
C LEU A 730 35.54 -10.87 3.00
N LYS A 731 36.47 -9.99 3.39
CA LYS A 731 36.88 -9.77 4.78
C LYS A 731 35.92 -8.80 5.47
N HIS A 732 35.07 -9.32 6.35
CA HIS A 732 34.09 -8.56 7.13
C HIS A 732 34.65 -7.27 7.75
N ASP A 733 35.83 -7.33 8.36
CA ASP A 733 36.43 -6.21 9.10
C ASP A 733 37.03 -5.11 8.20
N ALA A 734 37.31 -5.40 6.92
CA ALA A 734 37.87 -4.44 5.96
C ALA A 734 36.94 -3.21 5.74
N PHE A 735 35.64 -3.39 5.98
CA PHE A 735 34.61 -2.35 5.84
C PHE A 735 34.47 -1.46 7.09
N LEU A 736 35.20 -1.71 8.18
CA LEU A 736 34.89 -1.10 9.48
C LEU A 736 35.13 0.42 9.54
N SER A 737 36.19 0.93 8.92
CA SER A 737 36.62 2.33 9.05
C SER A 737 35.69 3.34 8.39
N ILE A 738 35.02 2.98 7.28
CA ILE A 738 34.17 3.91 6.51
C ILE A 738 32.98 4.44 7.33
N TYR A 739 32.53 3.68 8.33
CA TYR A 739 31.45 4.11 9.22
C TYR A 739 31.84 5.34 10.04
N ALA A 740 33.06 5.39 10.58
CA ALA A 740 33.53 6.53 11.38
C ALA A 740 33.68 7.80 10.52
N ASP A 741 34.36 7.68 9.37
CA ASP A 741 34.56 8.77 8.40
C ASP A 741 33.22 9.41 7.99
N LEU A 742 32.24 8.58 7.60
CA LEU A 742 30.95 9.08 7.13
C LEU A 742 30.06 9.61 8.27
N ILE A 743 30.08 9.00 9.47
CA ILE A 743 29.39 9.54 10.65
C ILE A 743 29.94 10.95 10.97
N ALA A 744 31.26 11.15 10.94
CA ALA A 744 31.88 12.46 11.18
C ALA A 744 31.54 13.48 10.09
N ILE A 745 31.54 13.09 8.80
CA ILE A 745 31.20 13.97 7.68
C ILE A 745 29.70 14.36 7.69
N PHE A 746 28.79 13.42 7.93
CA PHE A 746 27.35 13.70 8.00
C PHE A 746 26.99 14.47 9.29
N GLY A 747 27.72 14.26 10.39
CA GLY A 747 27.62 15.09 11.59
C GLY A 747 28.05 16.55 11.35
N ARG A 748 29.11 16.78 10.58
CA ARG A 748 29.47 18.12 10.07
C ARG A 748 28.39 18.69 9.15
N ALA A 749 27.77 17.88 8.29
CA ALA A 749 26.70 18.33 7.40
C ALA A 749 25.43 18.77 8.16
N ALA A 750 25.07 18.06 9.24
CA ALA A 750 23.99 18.50 10.14
C ALA A 750 24.28 19.89 10.73
N ARG A 751 25.50 20.13 11.24
CA ARG A 751 25.92 21.44 11.79
C ARG A 751 25.95 22.54 10.73
N ALA A 752 26.36 22.22 9.51
CA ALA A 752 26.38 23.16 8.38
C ALA A 752 24.97 23.52 7.86
N ALA A 753 23.98 22.65 8.06
CA ALA A 753 22.58 22.85 7.66
C ALA A 753 21.83 23.82 8.61
N LYS A 754 22.31 25.06 8.73
CA LYS A 754 21.75 26.10 9.62
C LYS A 754 20.27 26.37 9.36
N GLU A 755 19.49 26.36 10.44
CA GLU A 755 18.03 26.53 10.59
C GLU A 755 17.25 27.09 9.38
N LYS A 756 17.02 26.26 8.36
CA LYS A 756 16.08 26.57 7.27
C LYS A 756 15.28 25.34 6.92
N ASN A 757 13.97 25.41 7.16
CA ASN A 757 13.04 24.44 6.61
C ASN A 757 13.15 24.46 5.08
N ALA A 758 13.36 23.30 4.49
CA ALA A 758 13.33 23.08 3.06
C ALA A 758 11.95 22.61 2.60
N VAL A 759 11.72 22.67 1.29
CA VAL A 759 10.56 22.07 0.62
C VAL A 759 11.02 21.38 -0.65
N PHE A 760 10.39 20.24 -0.98
CA PHE A 760 10.54 19.65 -2.30
C PHE A 760 9.99 20.59 -3.36
N ILE A 761 10.76 20.81 -4.43
CA ILE A 761 10.47 21.81 -5.47
C ILE A 761 9.09 21.55 -6.09
N SER A 762 8.81 20.29 -6.40
CA SER A 762 7.53 19.84 -6.95
C SER A 762 6.37 19.83 -5.94
N ASP A 763 6.63 19.73 -4.62
CA ASP A 763 5.58 19.96 -3.60
C ASP A 763 5.21 21.44 -3.49
N HIS A 764 6.20 22.34 -3.56
CA HIS A 764 5.95 23.77 -3.62
C HIS A 764 5.18 24.14 -4.88
N ARG A 765 5.60 23.64 -6.06
CA ARG A 765 4.93 23.80 -7.35
C ARG A 765 3.46 23.34 -7.32
N ARG A 766 3.16 22.19 -6.67
CA ARG A 766 1.78 21.71 -6.47
C ARG A 766 0.96 22.62 -5.54
N LYS A 767 1.53 23.14 -4.46
CA LYS A 767 0.86 24.09 -3.56
C LYS A 767 0.54 25.42 -4.26
N LEU A 768 1.43 25.92 -5.12
CA LEU A 768 1.17 27.10 -5.96
C LEU A 768 0.01 26.85 -6.94
N LYS A 769 0.02 25.73 -7.68
CA LYS A 769 -1.06 25.37 -8.61
C LYS A 769 -2.43 25.25 -7.91
N ALA A 770 -2.47 24.59 -6.76
CA ALA A 770 -3.70 24.48 -5.96
C ALA A 770 -4.21 25.84 -5.44
N LYS A 771 -3.30 26.76 -5.09
CA LYS A 771 -3.64 28.14 -4.71
C LYS A 771 -4.23 28.92 -5.90
N GLU A 772 -3.60 28.85 -7.07
CA GLU A 772 -4.15 29.46 -8.30
C GLU A 772 -5.55 28.91 -8.63
N GLU A 773 -5.75 27.60 -8.52
CA GLU A 773 -7.03 26.95 -8.81
C GLU A 773 -8.12 27.39 -7.81
N LEU A 774 -7.79 27.51 -6.53
CA LEU A 774 -8.69 28.04 -5.50
C LEU A 774 -9.02 29.53 -5.72
N GLU A 775 -8.07 30.34 -6.19
CA GLU A 775 -8.30 31.75 -6.54
C GLU A 775 -9.18 31.88 -7.79
N LYS A 776 -8.94 31.07 -8.83
CA LYS A 776 -9.80 30.97 -10.02
C LYS A 776 -11.22 30.50 -9.67
N GLN A 777 -11.40 29.60 -8.70
CA GLN A 777 -12.71 29.22 -8.16
C GLN A 777 -13.39 30.38 -7.42
N LYS A 778 -12.66 31.10 -6.54
CA LYS A 778 -13.18 32.27 -5.81
C LYS A 778 -13.64 33.38 -6.77
N GLN A 779 -12.85 33.69 -7.80
CA GLN A 779 -13.22 34.67 -8.83
C GLN A 779 -14.52 34.27 -9.56
N LYS A 780 -14.63 33.02 -10.03
CA LYS A 780 -15.86 32.49 -10.65
C LYS A 780 -17.08 32.57 -9.72
N ALA A 781 -16.90 32.32 -8.42
CA ALA A 781 -17.97 32.44 -7.43
C ALA A 781 -18.42 33.90 -7.22
N VAL A 782 -17.49 34.86 -7.22
CA VAL A 782 -17.78 36.30 -7.15
C VAL A 782 -18.49 36.79 -8.41
N GLU A 783 -18.03 36.41 -9.62
CA GLU A 783 -18.72 36.72 -10.87
C GLU A 783 -20.13 36.14 -10.93
N SER A 784 -20.31 34.91 -10.46
CA SER A 784 -21.62 34.24 -10.44
C SER A 784 -22.59 34.96 -9.51
N LYS A 785 -22.12 35.37 -8.32
CA LYS A 785 -22.90 36.22 -7.41
C LYS A 785 -23.23 37.57 -8.04
N LYS A 786 -22.27 38.24 -8.69
CA LYS A 786 -22.48 39.53 -9.36
C LYS A 786 -23.52 39.42 -10.49
N LYS A 787 -23.40 38.43 -11.38
CA LYS A 787 -24.40 38.16 -12.43
C LYS A 787 -25.79 37.87 -11.85
N MET A 788 -25.87 37.23 -10.68
CA MET A 788 -27.13 36.99 -9.99
C MET A 788 -27.74 38.25 -9.34
N THR A 789 -26.93 39.17 -8.82
CA THR A 789 -27.42 40.49 -8.34
C THR A 789 -27.78 41.42 -9.49
N ASP A 790 -27.01 41.44 -10.57
CA ASP A 790 -27.26 42.28 -11.73
C ASP A 790 -28.54 41.82 -12.45
N LYS A 791 -28.79 40.50 -12.55
CA LYS A 791 -30.05 39.94 -13.07
C LYS A 791 -31.26 40.19 -12.15
N ARG A 792 -31.05 40.42 -10.84
CA ARG A 792 -32.12 40.88 -9.92
C ARG A 792 -32.42 42.37 -10.12
N LYS A 793 -31.39 43.22 -10.27
CA LYS A 793 -31.57 44.64 -10.58
C LYS A 793 -32.28 44.85 -11.92
N ALA A 794 -31.84 44.14 -12.96
CA ALA A 794 -32.43 44.21 -14.29
C ALA A 794 -33.91 43.79 -14.33
N LYS A 795 -34.36 42.94 -13.39
CA LYS A 795 -35.79 42.60 -13.25
C LYS A 795 -36.58 43.73 -12.60
N ALA A 796 -36.05 44.34 -11.52
CA ALA A 796 -36.71 45.48 -10.88
C ALA A 796 -36.88 46.66 -11.86
N THR A 797 -35.82 47.03 -12.59
CA THR A 797 -35.87 48.11 -13.60
C THR A 797 -36.71 47.79 -14.85
N ALA A 798 -37.25 46.58 -14.96
CA ALA A 798 -38.24 46.22 -15.98
C ALA A 798 -39.68 46.26 -15.43
N GLU A 799 -39.86 46.10 -14.13
CA GLU A 799 -41.16 46.24 -13.44
C GLU A 799 -41.48 47.72 -13.18
N ASP A 800 -40.47 48.58 -13.02
CA ASP A 800 -40.60 50.05 -12.94
C ASP A 800 -40.90 50.74 -14.30
N ALA A 801 -41.13 49.99 -15.38
CA ALA A 801 -41.18 50.51 -16.75
C ALA A 801 -42.51 50.31 -17.52
N GLU A 802 -43.51 49.65 -16.91
CA GLU A 802 -44.83 49.41 -17.55
C GLU A 802 -45.98 50.24 -16.94
N ASP A 803 -45.81 50.87 -15.78
CA ASP A 803 -46.84 51.76 -15.18
C ASP A 803 -46.68 53.22 -15.66
N GLY A 804 -47.33 53.56 -16.78
CA GLY A 804 -47.21 54.89 -17.37
C GLY A 804 -48.08 55.20 -18.58
N VAL A 805 -49.41 55.26 -18.39
CA VAL A 805 -50.31 56.37 -18.79
C VAL A 805 -51.79 56.00 -18.58
N GLU A 806 -52.39 56.71 -17.63
CA GLU A 806 -53.79 57.20 -17.53
C GLU A 806 -55.02 56.29 -17.75
N LEU A 807 -55.95 56.42 -16.80
CA LEU A 807 -57.35 56.00 -16.87
C LEU A 807 -58.17 57.07 -17.63
N ASP A 808 -59.31 56.70 -18.23
CA ASP A 808 -60.54 57.45 -17.91
C ASP A 808 -61.86 56.64 -18.03
N ASP A 809 -62.80 57.09 -17.21
CA ASP A 809 -64.26 56.95 -17.08
C ASP A 809 -65.10 55.81 -17.74
N SER A 810 -65.80 55.07 -16.86
CA SER A 810 -67.28 55.20 -16.64
C SER A 810 -68.24 54.00 -16.86
N VAL A 811 -69.39 54.12 -16.17
CA VAL A 811 -70.73 53.46 -16.33
C VAL A 811 -70.93 51.98 -15.91
N GLN A 812 -71.25 51.82 -14.62
CA GLN A 812 -72.46 51.20 -14.02
C GLN A 812 -72.99 49.78 -14.40
N ALA A 813 -73.36 49.06 -13.33
CA ALA A 813 -74.48 48.09 -13.18
C ALA A 813 -74.39 46.72 -13.91
N ASP A 814 -75.11 45.67 -13.50
CA ASP A 814 -76.04 45.51 -12.36
C ASP A 814 -75.82 44.14 -11.65
N ALA A 815 -76.47 43.93 -10.50
CA ALA A 815 -76.29 42.76 -9.63
C ALA A 815 -77.25 41.59 -9.92
N SER A 816 -76.88 40.37 -9.50
CA SER A 816 -77.45 39.76 -8.26
C SER A 816 -77.38 38.21 -8.21
N ARG A 817 -77.32 37.68 -6.96
CA ARG A 817 -77.65 36.29 -6.52
C ARG A 817 -76.74 35.15 -7.06
N GLY A 818 -76.40 34.12 -6.29
CA GLY A 818 -76.62 33.85 -4.85
C GLY A 818 -76.27 32.40 -4.45
N SER A 819 -76.34 32.09 -3.15
CA SER A 819 -76.24 30.74 -2.52
C SER A 819 -74.86 30.03 -2.42
N SER A 820 -74.23 30.15 -1.24
CA SER A 820 -73.90 29.08 -0.26
C SER A 820 -74.19 27.59 -0.59
N PRO A 821 -73.63 26.60 0.18
CA PRO A 821 -72.27 26.40 0.76
C PRO A 821 -71.86 24.87 0.62
N PRO A 822 -71.15 24.12 1.53
CA PRO A 822 -70.23 24.40 2.66
C PRO A 822 -68.94 23.49 2.78
N VAL A 823 -68.20 23.62 3.90
CA VAL A 823 -67.53 22.52 4.69
C VAL A 823 -66.08 22.00 4.39
N THR A 824 -65.11 22.57 5.14
CA THR A 824 -63.92 21.91 5.79
C THR A 824 -62.74 21.35 4.93
N ARG A 825 -61.51 21.11 5.45
CA ARG A 825 -60.91 21.29 6.81
C ARG A 825 -59.41 21.72 6.75
N ALA A 826 -58.88 22.13 7.91
CA ALA A 826 -57.53 22.68 8.20
C ALA A 826 -56.33 21.74 7.87
N SER A 827 -55.06 22.18 7.78
CA SER A 827 -54.31 22.90 8.84
C SER A 827 -53.00 23.64 8.45
N LYS A 828 -52.86 24.90 8.94
CA LYS A 828 -51.76 25.54 9.75
C LYS A 828 -50.27 25.12 9.50
N ARG A 829 -49.25 26.00 9.56
CA ARG A 829 -49.02 27.40 10.06
C ARG A 829 -47.84 28.02 9.24
N LYS A 830 -47.81 29.31 8.85
CA LYS A 830 -47.38 30.55 9.58
C LYS A 830 -45.97 30.46 10.24
N ARG A 831 -45.11 31.51 10.27
CA ARG A 831 -45.06 32.91 9.72
C ARG A 831 -43.58 33.39 9.84
N SER A 832 -42.96 34.08 8.87
CA SER A 832 -42.77 35.56 8.73
C SER A 832 -42.16 36.33 9.93
N ASP A 833 -40.97 36.90 9.73
CA ASP A 833 -40.37 37.97 10.55
C ASP A 833 -40.64 39.37 9.95
N ALA A 834 -40.74 40.41 10.78
CA ALA A 834 -40.34 41.82 10.51
C ALA A 834 -40.77 42.76 11.67
N ALA A 835 -40.07 43.91 11.76
CA ALA A 835 -40.35 45.10 12.60
C ALA A 835 -40.23 44.96 14.14
N ILE A 836 -39.95 46.02 14.92
CA ILE A 836 -38.96 47.13 14.83
C ILE A 836 -38.92 47.83 16.21
N GLU A 837 -37.78 48.41 16.55
CA GLU A 837 -37.43 49.36 17.64
C GLU A 837 -38.49 49.84 18.67
N SER A 838 -38.11 49.84 19.96
CA SER A 838 -37.95 51.10 20.72
C SER A 838 -37.08 50.96 22.00
N ASP A 839 -36.37 52.06 22.31
CA ASP A 839 -35.97 52.61 23.61
C ASP A 839 -35.11 51.86 24.68
N ASN A 840 -33.90 52.44 24.87
CA ASN A 840 -33.37 52.99 26.13
C ASN A 840 -33.29 52.10 27.40
N PHE A 841 -32.07 51.73 27.81
CA PHE A 841 -31.29 52.56 28.76
C PHE A 841 -29.79 52.21 28.81
N ALA A 842 -28.99 53.06 29.46
CA ALA A 842 -27.53 52.93 29.60
C ALA A 842 -27.09 52.11 30.83
N GLY A 843 -25.83 51.68 30.87
CA GLY A 843 -25.19 51.16 32.09
C GLY A 843 -23.82 50.53 31.86
N SER A 844 -22.80 50.92 32.61
CA SER A 844 -21.42 50.44 32.45
C SER A 844 -20.81 49.89 33.75
N SER A 845 -19.74 49.10 33.56
CA SER A 845 -18.58 48.98 34.47
C SER A 845 -18.61 48.07 35.73
N SER A 846 -17.72 47.07 35.66
CA SER A 846 -16.62 46.84 36.63
C SER A 846 -16.83 46.09 37.96
N LYS A 847 -15.67 45.60 38.47
CA LYS A 847 -15.35 45.03 39.82
C LYS A 847 -15.85 43.58 40.07
N ARG A 848 -15.06 42.58 40.52
CA ARG A 848 -13.69 42.43 41.11
C ARG A 848 -13.57 42.36 42.65
N SER A 849 -13.82 41.17 43.20
CA SER A 849 -13.22 40.58 44.43
C SER A 849 -13.39 39.04 44.34
N LYS A 850 -12.51 38.11 44.73
CA LYS A 850 -11.25 38.03 45.53
C LYS A 850 -11.39 37.84 47.06
N THR A 851 -11.41 36.57 47.49
CA THR A 851 -10.94 35.97 48.77
C THR A 851 -10.78 34.45 48.48
N GLN A 852 -9.63 33.79 48.60
CA GLN A 852 -8.83 33.36 49.79
C GLN A 852 -9.47 32.22 50.63
N GLY A 853 -8.71 31.11 50.80
CA GLY A 853 -9.00 29.96 51.70
C GLY A 853 -8.30 30.13 53.07
N PRO A 854 -7.65 29.10 53.70
CA PRO A 854 -7.43 27.68 53.30
C PRO A 854 -7.60 26.66 54.47
N SER A 855 -6.97 25.45 54.37
CA SER A 855 -6.61 24.52 55.48
C SER A 855 -7.74 23.69 56.13
N HIS A 856 -7.55 22.56 56.85
CA HIS A 856 -6.45 21.56 56.89
C HIS A 856 -7.01 20.18 57.32
N ALA A 857 -6.17 19.13 57.27
CA ALA A 857 -6.50 17.70 57.50
C ALA A 857 -7.08 17.27 58.87
N SER A 858 -7.75 16.10 58.91
CA SER A 858 -7.59 15.08 59.97
C SER A 858 -8.27 13.72 59.67
N ALA A 859 -7.68 12.66 60.25
CA ALA A 859 -8.25 11.32 60.51
C ALA A 859 -8.13 11.08 62.05
N PRO A 860 -8.41 9.91 62.72
CA PRO A 860 -8.42 8.51 62.24
C PRO A 860 -9.41 7.55 62.97
N THR A 861 -9.06 6.24 63.07
CA THR A 861 -9.56 5.19 64.01
C THR A 861 -10.91 4.49 63.66
N ARG A 862 -11.21 3.20 64.01
CA ARG A 862 -10.57 2.21 64.93
C ARG A 862 -10.98 0.72 64.70
N MET A 863 -10.02 -0.23 64.60
CA MET A 863 -10.09 -1.70 64.96
C MET A 863 -11.15 -2.61 64.23
N MET A 864 -11.20 -3.96 64.26
CA MET A 864 -10.34 -5.18 64.47
C MET A 864 -11.19 -6.44 64.03
N THR A 865 -10.78 -7.74 63.90
CA THR A 865 -9.53 -8.51 64.16
C THR A 865 -9.44 -9.79 63.27
N ARG A 866 -8.26 -10.44 63.30
CA ARG A 866 -7.90 -11.86 62.96
C ARG A 866 -8.98 -12.96 63.00
N SER A 867 -8.85 -13.95 62.09
CA SER A 867 -8.54 -15.36 62.44
C SER A 867 -7.98 -16.14 61.23
N SER A 868 -7.32 -17.30 61.46
CA SER A 868 -6.66 -18.10 60.40
C SER A 868 -6.36 -19.55 60.82
N ASN A 869 -6.82 -20.55 60.06
CA ASN A 869 -6.12 -21.83 59.78
C ASN A 869 -6.96 -22.79 58.91
N GLY A 870 -6.32 -23.68 58.13
CA GLY A 870 -7.03 -24.67 57.30
C GLY A 870 -6.22 -25.39 56.20
N LYS A 871 -5.08 -26.03 56.52
CA LYS A 871 -4.31 -26.86 55.57
C LYS A 871 -4.76 -28.34 55.61
N ALA A 872 -5.10 -28.96 54.47
CA ALA A 872 -4.85 -30.42 54.25
C ALA A 872 -5.03 -30.93 52.79
N LYS A 873 -3.90 -31.17 52.10
CA LYS A 873 -3.55 -32.34 51.25
C LYS A 873 -4.41 -32.82 50.04
N ARG A 874 -3.71 -33.55 49.14
CA ARG A 874 -4.13 -34.43 48.02
C ARG A 874 -4.58 -33.71 46.73
N THR A 875 -4.14 -34.11 45.53
CA THR A 875 -3.01 -35.01 45.15
C THR A 875 -2.54 -34.67 43.73
N SER A 876 -1.24 -34.78 43.44
CA SER A 876 -0.70 -34.73 42.08
C SER A 876 -0.32 -36.13 41.57
N THR A 877 -0.71 -36.45 40.34
CA THR A 877 -0.21 -37.60 39.58
C THR A 877 1.03 -37.22 38.75
N ARG A 878 1.83 -38.22 38.37
CA ARG A 878 3.21 -38.04 37.89
C ARG A 878 3.54 -39.05 36.80
N GLU A 879 3.64 -38.58 35.57
CA GLU A 879 4.39 -39.18 34.47
C GLU A 879 5.13 -38.04 33.77
N LYS A 880 6.35 -38.12 33.24
CA LYS A 880 7.51 -39.03 33.26
C LYS A 880 8.33 -38.53 32.07
N ARG A 881 9.55 -38.01 32.29
CA ARG A 881 10.44 -37.64 31.18
C ARG A 881 10.88 -38.91 30.43
N LEU A 882 11.08 -38.82 29.11
CA LEU A 882 11.92 -39.75 28.35
C LEU A 882 12.74 -38.99 27.29
N SER A 883 14.05 -39.08 27.42
CA SER A 883 15.09 -38.69 26.44
C SER A 883 16.46 -39.08 27.01
N PRO A 884 17.54 -39.22 26.21
CA PRO A 884 17.61 -39.33 24.74
C PRO A 884 18.33 -40.64 24.28
N ARG A 885 18.40 -40.88 22.96
CA ARG A 885 19.61 -41.45 22.31
C ARG A 885 19.51 -41.42 20.77
N HIS A 886 20.65 -41.04 20.18
CA HIS A 886 20.96 -40.94 18.73
C HIS A 886 20.15 -39.92 17.94
#